data_AF-A0AAJ0HR55-F1
#
_entry.id   AF-A0AAJ0HR55-F1
#
_cell.length_a   1.000
_cell.length_b   1.000
_cell.length_c   1.000
_cell.angle_alpha   90.00
_cell.angle_beta   90.00
_cell.angle_gamma   90.00
#
_symmetry.space_group_name_H-M   'P 1'
#
loop_
_entity.id
_entity.type
_entity.pdbx_description
1 polymer ?
#
loop_
_entity_poly.entity_id
_entity_poly.type
_entity_poly.pdbx_seq_one_letter_code
_entity_poly.pdbx_strand_id
1 'polypeptide(L)'
;MELLRAYSARRLVRWSPAPTWSRNWSTSPSPKPYYVTTPIFYVNAAPHVGHMYSMVLADVLKRWQTLKGNTALLCTGTDEHGMKVQRAAAVENMSPKEFCDETAAKFLNLADSTNIEYDRFIRTTDADHVKAVEHFWFLLREKGLIYETVHEGWYCVGDECFYPESQVSKQMDPFTSDVFMASTETGSKVEWTEERNYHFRMTEMKEKLLEFFEKNPDWVVPAARMNSVVDWVKNHLEDLSISRPVERLSWGIRVPDDPAQTIYVWVDALVNYMTMAGFPMLPPGKEHEGGWPADVHVIGKDILRFHCVYWPALLLALDLPLPRRVLSHAHWTLDRKKMSKSVGNVVNPFFAIEQWGADMMRFYMIHDGGISDDADYNNIMIAERYRKQLQRTLGNLTSRVVKAKAWDVGKIVADVGVNGLRRVQSAESDDIFNHQENLLKDVLPAVEKHMEDLDPSAALREVMELLNQTNKFITATEPWRIAKDVHDPWRMASLSRTIYFAAESLRLAGILLQPVMPEKSAELLDILGVAKDKRQIQNATPYSDFGYGVPAYMPGPDGLFPPRVDDVSICMRPQSIQEATASERLTLEDEYENQESWRASHDKLTFIVCQPLPVEEKKEGAVSVVAGTADAPDRMVGDVNLFLYPYDSDDGSDDQASVVGEVDIMIAGSKDRGRGIGRAVVSAFLHYICRNLGGIMEEYTANSDGGSNKAAPKLKMFMAKIKQDNSKSIALFRSLGFEQEGDVNYFGEVKFVYQDLHQISATVPEGYTEFVYTRPNNER
;
A
#
# COMPACT_ATOMS: atom_id res chain seq x y z
N MET A 1 -18.85 -9.04 10.48
CA MET A 1 -19.00 -10.51 10.42
C MET A 1 -19.94 -11.02 9.33
N GLU A 2 -21.07 -10.39 9.03
CA GLU A 2 -21.92 -10.83 7.90
C GLU A 2 -21.37 -10.43 6.51
N LEU A 3 -20.63 -9.32 6.39
CA LEU A 3 -19.86 -8.96 5.19
C LEU A 3 -18.68 -9.93 4.91
N LEU A 4 -18.10 -10.52 5.95
CA LEU A 4 -17.06 -11.56 5.86
C LEU A 4 -17.61 -12.85 5.24
N ARG A 5 -18.89 -13.17 5.46
CA ARG A 5 -19.53 -14.32 4.81
C ARG A 5 -19.89 -14.05 3.34
N ALA A 6 -20.28 -12.82 3.01
CA ALA A 6 -20.69 -12.45 1.65
C ALA A 6 -19.55 -12.50 0.61
N TYR A 7 -18.31 -12.13 1.00
CA TYR A 7 -17.14 -12.26 0.14
C TYR A 7 -16.58 -13.70 0.09
N SER A 8 -16.59 -14.43 1.22
CA SER A 8 -16.14 -15.84 1.26
C SER A 8 -17.06 -16.79 0.45
N ALA A 9 -18.35 -16.46 0.30
CA ALA A 9 -19.32 -17.31 -0.37
C ALA A 9 -19.19 -17.33 -1.91
N ARG A 10 -18.41 -16.41 -2.52
CA ARG A 10 -18.20 -16.36 -3.98
C ARG A 10 -16.98 -17.12 -4.50
N ARG A 11 -16.09 -17.59 -3.63
CA ARG A 11 -15.03 -18.55 -3.98
C ARG A 11 -14.79 -19.49 -2.80
N LEU A 12 -15.56 -20.57 -2.76
CA LEU A 12 -15.16 -21.74 -1.99
C LEU A 12 -13.77 -22.16 -2.45
N VAL A 13 -12.85 -22.15 -1.48
CA VAL A 13 -11.46 -22.59 -1.54
C VAL A 13 -11.33 -23.82 -2.45
N ARG A 14 -10.80 -23.61 -3.65
CA ARG A 14 -10.24 -24.69 -4.48
C ARG A 14 -8.73 -24.68 -4.27
N TRP A 15 -8.28 -25.37 -3.24
CA TRP A 15 -7.01 -26.10 -3.37
C TRP A 15 -7.22 -27.12 -4.50
N SER A 16 -6.90 -26.74 -5.73
CA SER A 16 -6.89 -27.68 -6.84
C SER A 16 -5.48 -28.29 -6.90
N PRO A 17 -5.33 -29.62 -6.88
CA PRO A 17 -4.13 -30.24 -7.41
C PRO A 17 -3.98 -29.80 -8.88
N ALA A 18 -2.76 -29.82 -9.40
CA ALA A 18 -2.39 -29.48 -10.77
C ALA A 18 -3.49 -29.76 -11.82
N PRO A 19 -3.68 -28.87 -12.81
CA PRO A 19 -4.81 -28.94 -13.73
C PRO A 19 -4.88 -30.31 -14.41
N THR A 20 -5.97 -31.05 -14.18
CA THR A 20 -6.30 -32.23 -14.98
C THR A 20 -6.78 -31.74 -16.34
N TRP A 21 -5.88 -31.73 -17.31
CA TRP A 21 -6.16 -31.43 -18.72
C TRP A 21 -7.19 -32.43 -19.28
N SER A 22 -8.45 -32.02 -19.43
CA SER A 22 -9.40 -32.77 -20.24
C SER A 22 -9.05 -32.58 -21.72
N ARG A 23 -8.43 -33.61 -22.30
CA ARG A 23 -8.03 -33.70 -23.71
C ARG A 23 -9.24 -33.66 -24.64
N ASN A 24 -9.46 -32.52 -25.30
CA ASN A 24 -10.01 -32.52 -26.66
C ASN A 24 -8.84 -32.36 -27.61
N TRP A 25 -8.57 -33.37 -28.43
CA TRP A 25 -7.50 -33.36 -29.42
C TRP A 25 -7.89 -32.46 -30.59
N SER A 26 -7.52 -31.18 -30.49
CA SER A 26 -7.35 -30.29 -31.63
C SER A 26 -5.94 -30.50 -32.19
N THR A 27 -5.83 -30.82 -33.48
CA THR A 27 -4.57 -31.12 -34.19
C THR A 27 -3.82 -29.88 -34.69
N SER A 28 -4.18 -28.68 -34.23
CA SER A 28 -3.42 -27.46 -34.46
C SER A 28 -2.53 -27.18 -33.23
N PRO A 29 -1.23 -26.84 -33.39
CA PRO A 29 -0.43 -26.43 -32.25
C PRO A 29 -1.10 -25.22 -31.61
N SER A 30 -1.52 -25.34 -30.35
CA SER A 30 -2.11 -24.23 -29.61
C SER A 30 -1.06 -23.12 -29.51
N PRO A 31 -1.39 -21.87 -29.88
CA PRO A 31 -0.44 -20.77 -29.76
C PRO A 31 0.00 -20.63 -28.31
N LYS A 32 1.29 -20.36 -28.09
CA LYS A 32 1.86 -20.10 -26.77
C LYS A 32 1.04 -19.01 -26.05
N PRO A 33 0.53 -19.27 -24.83
CA PRO A 33 -0.13 -18.25 -24.04
C PRO A 33 0.80 -17.05 -23.77
N TYR A 34 0.21 -15.85 -23.72
CA TYR A 34 0.92 -14.67 -23.23
C TYR A 34 1.18 -14.83 -21.74
N TYR A 35 2.44 -14.81 -21.31
CA TYR A 35 2.80 -15.05 -19.91
C TYR A 35 3.34 -13.77 -19.26
N VAL A 36 2.64 -13.28 -18.24
CA VAL A 36 3.06 -12.13 -17.42
C VAL A 36 3.26 -12.56 -15.96
N THR A 37 4.22 -11.95 -15.28
CA THR A 37 4.48 -12.24 -13.86
C THR A 37 4.54 -10.97 -13.03
N THR A 38 4.18 -11.07 -11.76
CA THR A 38 4.67 -10.16 -10.72
C THR A 38 6.00 -10.68 -10.18
N PRO A 39 6.70 -9.94 -9.30
CA PRO A 39 7.63 -10.56 -8.38
C PRO A 39 6.86 -11.48 -7.43
N ILE A 40 7.54 -12.44 -6.82
CA ILE A 40 7.05 -13.07 -5.60
C ILE A 40 7.46 -12.23 -4.40
N PHE A 41 6.56 -12.08 -3.43
CA PHE A 41 6.72 -11.12 -2.34
C PHE A 41 7.28 -11.76 -1.07
N TYR A 42 8.27 -11.11 -0.47
CA TYR A 42 8.96 -11.63 0.71
C TYR A 42 8.04 -11.61 1.94
N VAL A 43 7.87 -12.75 2.61
CA VAL A 43 6.86 -12.91 3.69
C VAL A 43 7.30 -12.46 5.08
N ASN A 44 8.29 -11.58 5.20
CA ASN A 44 8.67 -11.02 6.51
C ASN A 44 7.69 -9.95 7.04
N ALA A 45 6.65 -9.64 6.27
CA ALA A 45 5.78 -8.51 6.51
C ALA A 45 4.37 -8.68 5.96
N ALA A 46 3.41 -8.02 6.60
CA ALA A 46 2.10 -7.80 6.02
C ALA A 46 2.21 -7.01 4.71
N PRO A 47 1.29 -7.26 3.75
CA PRO A 47 1.36 -6.61 2.45
C PRO A 47 1.04 -5.11 2.52
N HIS A 48 1.63 -4.33 1.62
CA HIS A 48 1.42 -2.88 1.49
C HIS A 48 1.03 -2.47 0.06
N VAL A 49 0.65 -1.21 -0.15
CA VAL A 49 0.21 -0.71 -1.48
C VAL A 49 1.25 -0.90 -2.60
N GLY A 50 2.54 -0.93 -2.28
CA GLY A 50 3.59 -1.29 -3.25
C GLY A 50 3.43 -2.71 -3.85
N HIS A 51 3.03 -3.72 -3.06
CA HIS A 51 2.77 -5.07 -3.57
C HIS A 51 1.52 -5.10 -4.44
N MET A 52 0.47 -4.41 -3.98
CA MET A 52 -0.78 -4.24 -4.72
C MET A 52 -0.52 -3.61 -6.10
N TYR A 53 0.37 -2.62 -6.19
CA TYR A 53 0.70 -1.98 -7.47
C TYR A 53 1.33 -2.95 -8.48
N SER A 54 2.31 -3.77 -8.07
CA SER A 54 2.90 -4.78 -8.95
C SER A 54 1.84 -5.78 -9.46
N MET A 55 0.93 -6.22 -8.57
CA MET A 55 -0.17 -7.10 -8.93
C MET A 55 -1.14 -6.44 -9.93
N VAL A 56 -1.55 -5.20 -9.68
CA VAL A 56 -2.48 -4.46 -10.55
C VAL A 56 -1.88 -4.23 -11.94
N LEU A 57 -0.60 -3.84 -12.04
CA LEU A 57 0.08 -3.66 -13.33
C LEU A 57 0.09 -4.96 -14.14
N ALA A 58 0.51 -6.07 -13.53
CA ALA A 58 0.57 -7.37 -14.20
C ALA A 58 -0.82 -7.87 -14.64
N ASP A 59 -1.83 -7.67 -13.79
CA ASP A 59 -3.22 -8.02 -14.07
C ASP A 59 -3.82 -7.19 -15.22
N VAL A 60 -3.53 -5.89 -15.28
CA VAL A 60 -3.95 -5.02 -16.39
C VAL A 60 -3.37 -5.51 -17.72
N LEU A 61 -2.09 -5.89 -17.73
CA LEU A 61 -1.45 -6.46 -18.93
C LEU A 61 -2.08 -7.81 -19.33
N LYS A 62 -2.35 -8.71 -18.37
CA LYS A 62 -3.05 -9.98 -18.63
C LYS A 62 -4.45 -9.72 -19.22
N ARG A 63 -5.25 -8.87 -18.56
CA ARG A 63 -6.62 -8.57 -18.96
C ARG A 63 -6.68 -7.91 -20.32
N TRP A 64 -5.70 -7.09 -20.67
CA TRP A 64 -5.56 -6.54 -22.02
C TRP A 64 -5.38 -7.62 -23.08
N GLN A 65 -4.52 -8.60 -22.84
CA GLN A 65 -4.32 -9.72 -23.78
C GLN A 65 -5.57 -10.61 -23.87
N THR A 66 -6.25 -10.81 -22.74
CA THR A 66 -7.53 -11.53 -22.71
C THR A 66 -8.61 -10.78 -23.49
N LEU A 67 -8.66 -9.45 -23.38
CA LEU A 67 -9.55 -8.58 -24.15
C LEU A 67 -9.27 -8.65 -25.65
N LYS A 68 -8.00 -8.88 -26.04
CA LYS A 68 -7.60 -9.16 -27.44
C LYS A 68 -8.04 -10.53 -27.94
N GLY A 69 -8.57 -11.39 -27.08
CA GLY A 69 -8.90 -12.78 -27.39
C GLY A 69 -7.72 -13.74 -27.29
N ASN A 70 -6.58 -13.30 -26.76
CA ASN A 70 -5.42 -14.16 -26.54
C ASN A 70 -5.59 -14.96 -25.23
N THR A 71 -5.04 -16.18 -25.20
CA THR A 71 -4.85 -16.88 -23.92
C THR A 71 -3.71 -16.19 -23.17
N ALA A 72 -3.95 -15.79 -21.92
CA ALA A 72 -2.99 -15.09 -21.09
C ALA A 72 -2.91 -15.70 -19.70
N LEU A 73 -1.69 -15.82 -19.18
CA LEU A 73 -1.37 -16.41 -17.89
C LEU A 73 -0.68 -15.38 -16.99
N LEU A 74 -1.08 -15.31 -15.72
CA LEU A 74 -0.48 -14.49 -14.68
C LEU A 74 0.01 -15.35 -13.52
N CYS A 75 1.32 -15.27 -13.25
CA CYS A 75 1.91 -15.79 -12.02
C CYS A 75 2.13 -14.67 -11.00
N THR A 76 1.69 -14.89 -9.76
CA THR A 76 2.04 -14.10 -8.59
C THR A 76 2.34 -15.03 -7.41
N GLY A 77 2.82 -14.53 -6.28
CA GLY A 77 3.13 -15.43 -5.17
C GLY A 77 3.99 -14.84 -4.07
N THR A 78 4.56 -15.74 -3.26
CA THR A 78 5.37 -15.41 -2.08
C THR A 78 6.73 -16.07 -2.10
N ASP A 79 7.75 -15.29 -1.72
CA ASP A 79 9.10 -15.76 -1.41
C ASP A 79 9.18 -16.01 0.10
N GLU A 80 9.36 -17.29 0.44
CA GLU A 80 9.16 -17.81 1.78
C GLU A 80 10.44 -18.26 2.47
N HIS A 81 11.59 -18.26 1.79
CA HIS A 81 12.84 -18.73 2.36
C HIS A 81 13.77 -17.57 2.78
N GLY A 82 14.83 -17.89 3.52
CA GLY A 82 15.85 -16.91 3.88
C GLY A 82 15.80 -16.43 5.33
N MET A 83 16.88 -15.75 5.72
CA MET A 83 17.18 -15.42 7.11
C MET A 83 16.19 -14.42 7.72
N LYS A 84 15.67 -13.50 6.92
CA LYS A 84 14.72 -12.49 7.37
C LYS A 84 13.38 -13.13 7.76
N VAL A 85 12.92 -14.14 7.03
CA VAL A 85 11.73 -14.93 7.40
C VAL A 85 12.01 -15.72 8.67
N GLN A 86 13.15 -16.41 8.75
CA GLN A 86 13.53 -17.19 9.93
C GLN A 86 13.56 -16.32 11.20
N ARG A 87 14.12 -15.11 11.13
CA ARG A 87 14.16 -14.15 12.24
C ARG A 87 12.76 -13.62 12.60
N ALA A 88 11.95 -13.27 11.60
CA ALA A 88 10.58 -12.80 11.85
C ALA A 88 9.72 -13.88 12.54
N ALA A 89 9.82 -15.13 12.09
CA ALA A 89 9.13 -16.25 12.73
C ALA A 89 9.59 -16.48 14.18
N ALA A 90 10.91 -16.35 14.43
CA ALA A 90 11.46 -16.47 15.78
C ALA A 90 10.96 -15.36 16.74
N VAL A 91 10.84 -14.12 16.26
CA VAL A 91 10.28 -12.99 17.04
C VAL A 91 8.83 -13.25 17.44
N GLU A 92 8.03 -13.84 16.56
CA GLU A 92 6.63 -14.20 16.82
C GLU A 92 6.47 -15.54 17.57
N ASN A 93 7.58 -16.19 17.96
CA ASN A 93 7.59 -17.52 18.58
C ASN A 93 6.86 -18.61 17.75
N MET A 94 6.94 -18.53 16.42
CA MET A 94 6.32 -19.48 15.48
C MET A 94 7.39 -20.28 14.73
N SER A 95 7.02 -21.46 14.21
CA SER A 95 7.89 -22.11 13.22
C SER A 95 7.90 -21.31 11.90
N PRO A 96 9.02 -21.29 11.15
CA PRO A 96 9.07 -20.56 9.88
C PRO A 96 7.96 -20.97 8.90
N LYS A 97 7.62 -22.26 8.84
CA LYS A 97 6.56 -22.76 7.95
C LYS A 97 5.18 -22.20 8.30
N GLU A 98 4.83 -22.19 9.58
CA GLU A 98 3.54 -21.66 10.06
C GLU A 98 3.45 -20.14 9.82
N PHE A 99 4.54 -19.41 10.09
CA PHE A 99 4.63 -17.97 9.82
C PHE A 99 4.48 -17.65 8.32
N CYS A 100 5.11 -18.44 7.45
CA CYS A 100 4.94 -18.36 6.00
C CYS A 100 3.50 -18.66 5.58
N ASP A 101 2.87 -19.71 6.12
CA ASP A 101 1.49 -20.09 5.81
C ASP A 101 0.50 -18.96 6.15
N GLU A 102 0.64 -18.34 7.33
CA GLU A 102 -0.21 -17.22 7.75
C GLU A 102 0.02 -15.98 6.87
N THR A 103 1.27 -15.63 6.60
CA THR A 103 1.59 -14.43 5.83
C THR A 103 1.23 -14.58 4.35
N ALA A 104 1.44 -15.76 3.76
CA ALA A 104 1.03 -16.05 2.39
C ALA A 104 -0.50 -15.94 2.23
N ALA A 105 -1.28 -16.34 3.23
CA ALA A 105 -2.73 -16.14 3.22
C ALA A 105 -3.12 -14.65 3.17
N LYS A 106 -2.36 -13.76 3.83
CA LYS A 106 -2.59 -12.31 3.75
C LYS A 106 -2.32 -11.77 2.34
N PHE A 107 -1.27 -12.23 1.66
CA PHE A 107 -0.99 -11.84 0.26
C PHE A 107 -2.02 -12.39 -0.72
N LEU A 108 -2.48 -13.63 -0.53
CA LEU A 108 -3.56 -14.22 -1.31
C LEU A 108 -4.86 -13.40 -1.15
N ASN A 109 -5.20 -13.04 0.09
CA ASN A 109 -6.35 -12.20 0.37
C ASN A 109 -6.21 -10.80 -0.26
N LEU A 110 -5.01 -10.21 -0.28
CA LEU A 110 -4.79 -8.96 -1.00
C LEU A 110 -5.09 -9.11 -2.50
N ALA A 111 -4.59 -10.17 -3.13
CA ALA A 111 -4.83 -10.43 -4.55
C ALA A 111 -6.33 -10.59 -4.84
N ASP A 112 -7.04 -11.37 -4.01
CA ASP A 112 -8.49 -11.57 -4.16
C ASP A 112 -9.29 -10.28 -3.90
N SER A 113 -8.96 -9.53 -2.84
CA SER A 113 -9.61 -8.26 -2.48
C SER A 113 -9.38 -7.16 -3.53
N THR A 114 -8.27 -7.23 -4.27
CA THR A 114 -7.94 -6.31 -5.38
C THR A 114 -8.53 -6.77 -6.72
N ASN A 115 -9.25 -7.89 -6.75
CA ASN A 115 -9.80 -8.50 -7.97
C ASN A 115 -8.72 -8.81 -9.02
N ILE A 116 -7.59 -9.38 -8.57
CA ILE A 116 -6.52 -9.87 -9.44
C ILE A 116 -6.92 -11.22 -10.03
N GLU A 117 -6.78 -11.38 -11.34
CA GLU A 117 -7.06 -12.62 -12.05
C GLU A 117 -5.75 -13.39 -12.29
N TYR A 118 -5.15 -13.94 -11.23
CA TYR A 118 -3.97 -14.79 -11.33
C TYR A 118 -4.34 -16.24 -11.67
N ASP A 119 -3.47 -16.93 -12.42
CA ASP A 119 -3.64 -18.34 -12.78
C ASP A 119 -2.91 -19.28 -11.80
N ARG A 120 -1.81 -18.78 -11.21
CA ARG A 120 -1.10 -19.46 -10.12
C ARG A 120 -0.66 -18.43 -9.08
N PHE A 121 -0.97 -18.73 -7.82
CA PHE A 121 -0.32 -18.13 -6.66
C PHE A 121 0.76 -19.10 -6.18
N ILE A 122 2.00 -18.88 -6.57
CA ILE A 122 3.12 -19.78 -6.26
C ILE A 122 3.70 -19.47 -4.88
N ARG A 123 4.12 -20.52 -4.15
CA ARG A 123 4.85 -20.38 -2.90
C ARG A 123 6.18 -21.10 -3.04
N THR A 124 7.28 -20.50 -2.59
CA THR A 124 8.58 -21.17 -2.72
C THR A 124 8.71 -22.43 -1.83
N THR A 125 7.79 -22.61 -0.86
CA THR A 125 7.66 -23.85 -0.10
C THR A 125 6.88 -24.96 -0.82
N ASP A 126 6.33 -24.71 -2.01
CA ASP A 126 5.59 -25.71 -2.80
C ASP A 126 6.53 -26.85 -3.23
N ALA A 127 6.05 -28.10 -3.11
CA ALA A 127 6.88 -29.28 -3.37
C ALA A 127 7.33 -29.43 -4.83
N ASP A 128 6.57 -28.91 -5.81
CA ASP A 128 6.99 -28.89 -7.21
C ASP A 128 8.06 -27.81 -7.47
N HIS A 129 7.97 -26.68 -6.77
CA HIS A 129 8.99 -25.64 -6.81
C HIS A 129 10.32 -26.11 -6.23
N VAL A 130 10.31 -26.79 -5.08
CA VAL A 130 11.53 -27.37 -4.50
C VAL A 130 12.23 -28.28 -5.51
N LYS A 131 11.48 -29.17 -6.18
CA LYS A 131 12.02 -30.05 -7.23
C LYS A 131 12.56 -29.28 -8.44
N ALA A 132 11.90 -28.17 -8.80
CA ALA A 132 12.36 -27.31 -9.88
C ALA A 132 13.70 -26.67 -9.55
N VAL A 133 13.88 -26.16 -8.33
CA VAL A 133 15.14 -25.57 -7.88
C VAL A 133 16.25 -26.62 -7.79
N GLU A 134 15.96 -27.80 -7.24
CA GLU A 134 16.91 -28.93 -7.19
C GLU A 134 17.37 -29.33 -8.61
N HIS A 135 16.43 -29.41 -9.56
CA HIS A 135 16.76 -29.72 -10.95
C HIS A 135 17.55 -28.60 -11.62
N PHE A 136 17.20 -27.34 -11.39
CA PHE A 136 17.93 -26.19 -11.91
C PHE A 136 19.38 -26.18 -11.41
N TRP A 137 19.58 -26.46 -10.12
CA TRP A 137 20.90 -26.61 -9.51
C TRP A 137 21.70 -27.75 -10.16
N PHE A 138 21.07 -28.91 -10.36
CA PHE A 138 21.68 -30.04 -11.06
C PHE A 138 22.19 -29.64 -12.45
N LEU A 139 21.39 -28.92 -13.25
CA LEU A 139 21.80 -28.48 -14.58
C LEU A 139 23.02 -27.54 -14.56
N LEU A 140 23.09 -26.63 -13.58
CA LEU A 140 24.25 -25.75 -13.41
C LEU A 140 25.51 -26.54 -13.03
N ARG A 141 25.36 -27.52 -12.14
CA ARG A 141 26.47 -28.39 -11.71
C ARG A 141 26.99 -29.25 -12.86
N GLU A 142 26.09 -29.90 -13.62
CA GLU A 142 26.45 -30.75 -14.76
C GLU A 142 27.21 -29.98 -15.86
N LYS A 143 26.89 -28.70 -16.07
CA LYS A 143 27.63 -27.83 -16.98
C LYS A 143 28.95 -27.28 -16.42
N GLY A 144 29.33 -27.64 -15.18
CA GLY A 144 30.54 -27.15 -14.53
C GLY A 144 30.51 -25.67 -14.17
N LEU A 145 29.32 -25.07 -14.08
CA LEU A 145 29.12 -23.64 -13.84
C LEU A 145 29.15 -23.26 -12.34
N ILE A 146 29.14 -24.27 -11.47
CA ILE A 146 29.23 -24.11 -10.02
C ILE A 146 30.62 -24.54 -9.57
N TYR A 147 31.26 -23.70 -8.75
CA TYR A 147 32.49 -24.06 -8.04
C TYR A 147 32.36 -23.70 -6.56
N GLU A 148 33.20 -24.30 -5.75
CA GLU A 148 33.27 -24.03 -4.32
C GLU A 148 34.39 -23.03 -4.04
N THR A 149 34.13 -22.06 -3.18
CA THR A 149 35.15 -21.17 -2.64
C THR A 149 34.98 -21.09 -1.13
N VAL A 150 36.08 -20.75 -0.47
CA VAL A 150 36.13 -20.49 0.97
C VAL A 150 36.29 -18.99 1.14
N HIS A 151 35.35 -18.36 1.83
CA HIS A 151 35.48 -16.98 2.25
C HIS A 151 35.88 -16.94 3.72
N GLU A 152 37.09 -16.46 3.99
CA GLU A 152 37.64 -16.34 5.35
C GLU A 152 37.84 -14.87 5.70
N GLY A 153 37.44 -14.49 6.92
CA GLY A 153 37.59 -13.12 7.38
C GLY A 153 37.00 -12.89 8.77
N TRP A 154 37.28 -11.73 9.34
CA TRP A 154 36.74 -11.31 10.62
C TRP A 154 35.30 -10.81 10.43
N TYR A 155 34.31 -11.47 11.02
CA TYR A 155 32.91 -11.11 10.91
C TYR A 155 32.38 -10.52 12.20
N CYS A 156 31.66 -9.40 12.11
CA CYS A 156 30.91 -8.85 13.23
C CYS A 156 29.45 -9.31 13.15
N VAL A 157 28.98 -9.99 14.19
CA VAL A 157 27.56 -10.41 14.27
C VAL A 157 26.64 -9.20 14.43
N GLY A 158 27.03 -8.19 15.23
CA GLY A 158 26.25 -6.97 15.45
C GLY A 158 26.11 -6.09 14.21
N ASP A 159 27.23 -5.83 13.52
CA ASP A 159 27.28 -4.98 12.32
C ASP A 159 26.94 -5.75 11.02
N GLU A 160 26.78 -7.08 11.12
CA GLU A 160 26.51 -8.03 10.03
C GLU A 160 27.48 -7.98 8.83
N CYS A 161 28.71 -7.51 9.03
CA CYS A 161 29.69 -7.30 7.96
C CYS A 161 31.04 -8.00 8.22
N PHE A 162 31.76 -8.25 7.13
CA PHE A 162 33.16 -8.69 7.18
C PHE A 162 34.08 -7.48 7.28
N TYR A 163 35.01 -7.53 8.22
CA TYR A 163 36.10 -6.59 8.36
C TYR A 163 37.39 -7.18 7.77
N PRO A 164 38.11 -6.43 6.93
CA PRO A 164 39.46 -6.80 6.54
C PRO A 164 40.38 -6.81 7.76
N GLU A 165 41.44 -7.61 7.70
CA GLU A 165 42.37 -7.79 8.83
C GLU A 165 43.01 -6.47 9.32
N SER A 166 43.11 -5.47 8.44
CA SER A 166 43.59 -4.12 8.77
C SER A 166 42.63 -3.29 9.63
N GLN A 167 41.36 -3.70 9.74
CA GLN A 167 40.29 -2.98 10.45
C GLN A 167 39.83 -3.70 11.72
N VAL A 168 40.64 -4.62 12.23
CA VAL A 168 40.37 -5.33 13.49
C VAL A 168 41.58 -5.27 14.43
N SER A 169 41.33 -5.23 15.73
CA SER A 169 42.39 -5.09 16.74
C SER A 169 42.08 -5.83 18.04
N LYS A 170 43.13 -6.18 18.80
CA LYS A 170 42.98 -6.79 20.14
C LYS A 170 42.50 -5.73 21.10
N GLN A 171 41.31 -5.95 21.68
CA GLN A 171 40.80 -5.17 22.79
C GLN A 171 40.63 -6.05 24.01
N MET A 172 40.65 -5.43 25.19
CA MET A 172 40.51 -6.09 26.47
C MET A 172 39.24 -5.55 27.13
N ASP A 173 38.36 -6.45 27.55
CA ASP A 173 37.18 -6.08 28.31
C ASP A 173 37.61 -5.49 29.67
N PRO A 174 37.26 -4.24 30.00
CA PRO A 174 37.69 -3.60 31.24
C PRO A 174 37.20 -4.29 32.52
N PHE A 175 36.11 -5.06 32.43
CA PHE A 175 35.46 -5.70 33.57
C PHE A 175 35.82 -7.18 33.71
N THR A 176 35.96 -7.90 32.59
CA THR A 176 36.27 -9.34 32.63
C THR A 176 37.75 -9.64 32.41
N SER A 177 38.55 -8.67 31.96
CA SER A 177 39.94 -8.85 31.55
C SER A 177 40.12 -9.83 30.38
N ASP A 178 39.06 -10.18 29.66
CA ASP A 178 39.12 -11.04 28.48
C ASP A 178 39.62 -10.26 27.26
N VAL A 179 40.53 -10.87 26.51
CA VAL A 179 41.04 -10.31 25.25
C VAL A 179 40.20 -10.83 24.09
N PHE A 180 39.60 -9.94 23.32
CA PHE A 180 38.79 -10.27 22.15
C PHE A 180 39.20 -9.43 20.92
N MET A 181 38.80 -9.88 19.73
CA MET A 181 38.92 -9.06 18.51
C MET A 181 37.76 -8.10 18.41
N ALA A 182 38.06 -6.84 18.14
CA ALA A 182 37.08 -5.81 17.89
C ALA A 182 37.37 -5.05 16.59
N SER A 183 36.32 -4.63 15.90
CA SER A 183 36.39 -3.66 14.81
C SER A 183 37.04 -2.37 15.32
N THR A 184 38.02 -1.85 14.57
CA THR A 184 38.64 -0.56 14.91
C THR A 184 37.71 0.63 14.66
N GLU A 185 36.67 0.44 13.86
CA GLU A 185 35.70 1.49 13.50
C GLU A 185 34.53 1.56 14.49
N THR A 186 33.94 0.41 14.82
CA THR A 186 32.74 0.33 15.65
C THR A 186 33.02 -0.09 17.09
N GLY A 187 34.20 -0.66 17.38
CA GLY A 187 34.50 -1.28 18.67
C GLY A 187 33.75 -2.60 18.91
N SER A 188 32.89 -3.01 17.96
CA SER A 188 32.10 -4.24 18.05
C SER A 188 32.99 -5.48 18.00
N LYS A 189 32.65 -6.49 18.79
CA LYS A 189 33.37 -7.78 18.81
C LYS A 189 33.22 -8.49 17.45
N VAL A 190 34.35 -8.92 16.89
CA VAL A 190 34.44 -9.68 15.64
C VAL A 190 35.01 -11.07 15.89
N GLU A 191 34.62 -12.02 15.06
CA GLU A 191 35.05 -13.42 15.16
C GLU A 191 35.61 -13.87 13.81
N TRP A 192 36.69 -14.66 13.81
CA TRP A 192 37.19 -15.22 12.56
C TRP A 192 36.22 -16.30 12.09
N THR A 193 35.64 -16.10 10.92
CA THR A 193 34.69 -17.04 10.33
C THR A 193 35.19 -17.48 8.97
N GLU A 194 35.17 -18.79 8.76
CA GLU A 194 35.41 -19.43 7.47
C GLU A 194 34.06 -19.93 6.93
N GLU A 195 33.57 -19.33 5.84
CA GLU A 195 32.33 -19.72 5.19
C GLU A 195 32.63 -20.34 3.83
N ARG A 196 32.47 -21.65 3.75
CA ARG A 196 32.49 -22.40 2.49
C ARG A 196 31.18 -22.18 1.75
N ASN A 197 31.24 -21.67 0.52
CA ASN A 197 30.08 -21.30 -0.28
C ASN A 197 30.25 -21.69 -1.75
N TYR A 198 29.18 -22.18 -2.36
CA TYR A 198 29.11 -22.41 -3.80
C TYR A 198 28.91 -21.09 -4.56
N HIS A 199 29.63 -20.95 -5.67
CA HIS A 199 29.60 -19.78 -6.54
C HIS A 199 29.24 -20.19 -7.98
N PHE A 200 28.42 -19.37 -8.61
CA PHE A 200 28.09 -19.43 -10.03
C PHE A 200 29.07 -18.55 -10.82
N ARG A 201 29.63 -19.11 -11.89
CA ARG A 201 30.53 -18.47 -12.87
C ARG A 201 29.82 -17.42 -13.72
N MET A 202 29.25 -16.41 -13.07
CA MET A 202 28.45 -15.37 -13.72
C MET A 202 29.31 -14.50 -14.65
N THR A 203 30.59 -14.32 -14.32
CA THR A 203 31.53 -13.55 -15.16
C THR A 203 31.74 -14.16 -16.55
N GLU A 204 31.61 -15.48 -16.69
CA GLU A 204 31.68 -16.16 -17.99
C GLU A 204 30.51 -15.79 -18.93
N MET A 205 29.40 -15.27 -18.39
CA MET A 205 28.23 -14.86 -19.15
C MET A 205 28.30 -13.41 -19.66
N LYS A 206 29.36 -12.67 -19.32
CA LYS A 206 29.49 -11.23 -19.62
C LYS A 206 29.24 -10.89 -21.09
N GLU A 207 29.97 -11.53 -21.99
CA GLU A 207 29.90 -11.24 -23.43
C GLU A 207 28.52 -11.60 -24.01
N LYS A 208 27.95 -12.74 -23.60
CA LYS A 208 26.60 -13.15 -24.04
C LYS A 208 25.52 -12.17 -23.57
N LEU A 209 25.63 -11.66 -22.34
CA LEU A 209 24.71 -10.64 -21.82
C LEU A 209 24.81 -9.34 -22.62
N LEU A 210 26.03 -8.85 -22.86
CA LEU A 210 26.25 -7.61 -23.60
C LEU A 210 25.76 -7.72 -25.06
N GLU A 211 26.02 -8.84 -25.73
CA GLU A 211 25.50 -9.13 -27.07
C GLU A 211 23.96 -9.16 -27.07
N PHE A 212 23.35 -9.78 -26.06
CA PHE A 212 21.90 -9.79 -25.92
C PHE A 212 21.34 -8.39 -25.75
N PHE A 213 21.95 -7.55 -24.91
CA PHE A 213 21.52 -6.17 -24.68
C PHE A 213 21.64 -5.29 -25.93
N GLU A 214 22.72 -5.45 -26.69
CA GLU A 214 22.92 -4.71 -27.96
C GLU A 214 21.83 -5.05 -28.99
N LYS A 215 21.43 -6.33 -29.07
CA LYS A 215 20.36 -6.79 -29.97
C LYS A 215 18.96 -6.41 -29.48
N ASN A 216 18.79 -6.11 -28.20
CA ASN A 216 17.49 -5.86 -27.57
C ASN A 216 17.53 -4.58 -26.69
N PRO A 217 17.73 -3.39 -27.28
CA PRO A 217 17.88 -2.14 -26.53
C PRO A 217 16.62 -1.75 -25.73
N ASP A 218 15.44 -2.17 -26.19
CA ASP A 218 14.15 -1.88 -25.54
C ASP A 218 13.66 -3.00 -24.60
N TRP A 219 14.55 -3.95 -24.25
CA TRP A 219 14.20 -5.12 -23.44
C TRP A 219 13.64 -4.74 -22.05
N VAL A 220 14.25 -3.73 -21.41
CA VAL A 220 13.81 -3.19 -20.12
C VAL A 220 13.08 -1.87 -20.31
N VAL A 221 11.87 -1.77 -19.76
CA VAL A 221 11.07 -0.55 -19.72
C VAL A 221 11.07 0.01 -18.29
N PRO A 222 11.37 1.31 -18.09
CA PRO A 222 11.76 2.30 -19.10
C PRO A 222 13.23 2.16 -19.54
N ALA A 223 13.55 2.67 -20.73
CA ALA A 223 14.89 2.57 -21.34
C ALA A 223 16.03 3.10 -20.45
N ALA A 224 15.76 4.09 -19.59
CA ALA A 224 16.74 4.60 -18.64
C ALA A 224 17.32 3.50 -17.72
N ARG A 225 16.50 2.51 -17.34
CA ARG A 225 16.93 1.38 -16.49
C ARG A 225 17.78 0.38 -17.26
N MET A 226 17.54 0.21 -18.56
CA MET A 226 18.38 -0.61 -19.42
C MET A 226 19.83 -0.12 -19.43
N ASN A 227 20.03 1.20 -19.53
CA ASN A 227 21.36 1.79 -19.51
C ASN A 227 22.12 1.48 -18.21
N SER A 228 21.44 1.54 -17.05
CA SER A 228 22.03 1.17 -15.77
C SER A 228 22.39 -0.31 -15.67
N VAL A 229 21.59 -1.20 -16.27
CA VAL A 229 21.89 -2.64 -16.33
C VAL A 229 23.12 -2.90 -17.18
N VAL A 230 23.20 -2.30 -18.37
CA VAL A 230 24.34 -2.44 -19.28
C VAL A 230 25.63 -1.94 -18.63
N ASP A 231 25.58 -0.77 -17.99
CA ASP A 231 26.73 -0.22 -17.26
C ASP A 231 27.21 -1.15 -16.15
N TRP A 232 26.27 -1.71 -15.36
CA TRP A 232 26.61 -2.64 -14.30
C TRP A 232 27.28 -3.91 -14.82
N VAL A 233 26.78 -4.51 -15.91
CA VAL A 233 27.41 -5.71 -16.51
C VAL A 233 28.79 -5.40 -17.09
N LYS A 234 29.00 -4.20 -17.64
CA LYS A 234 30.32 -3.80 -18.17
C LYS A 234 31.35 -3.65 -17.06
N ASN A 235 30.98 -3.02 -15.95
CA ASN A 235 31.94 -2.49 -14.98
C ASN A 235 31.98 -3.21 -13.62
N HIS A 236 30.94 -3.98 -13.27
CA HIS A 236 30.73 -4.49 -11.91
C HIS A 236 30.28 -5.96 -11.85
N LEU A 237 30.36 -6.70 -12.96
CA LEU A 237 30.00 -8.12 -12.99
C LEU A 237 31.03 -8.96 -12.23
N GLU A 238 30.58 -9.69 -11.22
CA GLU A 238 31.36 -10.60 -10.39
C GLU A 238 30.71 -11.99 -10.36
N ASP A 239 31.42 -13.02 -9.91
CA ASP A 239 30.81 -14.33 -9.70
C ASP A 239 29.84 -14.30 -8.52
N LEU A 240 28.73 -15.03 -8.65
CA LEU A 240 27.63 -14.94 -7.71
C LEU A 240 27.71 -16.06 -6.67
N SER A 241 27.77 -15.74 -5.39
CA SER A 241 27.57 -16.72 -4.32
C SER A 241 26.12 -17.24 -4.30
N ILE A 242 25.92 -18.54 -4.55
CA ILE A 242 24.62 -19.19 -4.72
C ILE A 242 24.27 -20.21 -3.61
N SER A 243 25.08 -20.34 -2.56
CA SER A 243 24.71 -21.09 -1.34
C SER A 243 25.12 -20.35 -0.07
N ARG A 244 24.58 -20.78 1.07
CA ARG A 244 24.96 -20.34 2.42
C ARG A 244 25.11 -21.55 3.35
N PRO A 245 25.98 -21.49 4.37
CA PRO A 245 26.07 -22.54 5.37
C PRO A 245 24.78 -22.63 6.19
N VAL A 246 24.42 -23.84 6.58
CA VAL A 246 23.17 -24.11 7.31
C VAL A 246 23.20 -23.54 8.72
N GLU A 247 24.37 -23.40 9.35
CA GLU A 247 24.49 -22.73 10.65
C GLU A 247 23.97 -21.29 10.58
N ARG A 248 24.15 -20.64 9.42
CA ARG A 248 23.70 -19.27 9.17
C ARG A 248 22.27 -19.21 8.63
N LEU A 249 21.89 -20.15 7.77
CA LEU A 249 20.57 -20.19 7.14
C LEU A 249 20.01 -21.61 7.10
N SER A 250 19.14 -21.92 8.07
CA SER A 250 18.50 -23.23 8.16
C SER A 250 17.18 -23.31 7.39
N TRP A 251 16.49 -22.17 7.21
CA TRP A 251 15.23 -22.05 6.49
C TRP A 251 15.42 -21.73 4.99
N GLY A 252 15.51 -22.78 4.18
CA GLY A 252 15.63 -22.71 2.72
C GLY A 252 15.78 -24.08 2.06
N ILE A 253 15.84 -24.12 0.73
CA ILE A 253 16.04 -25.36 -0.04
C ILE A 253 17.48 -25.81 0.10
N ARG A 254 17.71 -27.09 0.41
CA ARG A 254 19.06 -27.63 0.58
C ARG A 254 19.77 -27.82 -0.76
N VAL A 255 21.09 -27.66 -0.75
CA VAL A 255 21.90 -28.02 -1.91
C VAL A 255 21.83 -29.54 -2.10
N PRO A 256 21.46 -30.03 -3.30
CA PRO A 256 21.51 -31.45 -3.60
C PRO A 256 22.91 -32.01 -3.33
N ASP A 257 22.98 -33.11 -2.58
CA ASP A 257 24.22 -33.82 -2.18
C ASP A 257 25.14 -33.07 -1.20
N ASP A 258 24.80 -31.87 -0.72
CA ASP A 258 25.48 -31.19 0.39
C ASP A 258 24.47 -30.63 1.41
N PRO A 259 24.06 -31.42 2.42
CA PRO A 259 23.08 -31.00 3.40
C PRO A 259 23.57 -29.90 4.35
N ALA A 260 24.88 -29.59 4.36
CA ALA A 260 25.47 -28.51 5.15
C ALA A 260 25.29 -27.13 4.48
N GLN A 261 24.75 -27.11 3.26
CA GLN A 261 24.54 -25.89 2.48
C GLN A 261 23.06 -25.71 2.10
N THR A 262 22.62 -24.46 2.13
CA THR A 262 21.29 -24.01 1.71
C THR A 262 21.44 -23.17 0.44
N ILE A 263 20.63 -23.45 -0.58
CA ILE A 263 20.60 -22.67 -1.84
C ILE A 263 20.21 -21.23 -1.53
N TYR A 264 20.90 -20.29 -2.16
CA TYR A 264 20.66 -18.87 -1.99
C TYR A 264 19.28 -18.47 -2.51
N VAL A 265 18.58 -17.65 -1.73
CA VAL A 265 17.18 -17.25 -1.95
C VAL A 265 16.90 -16.71 -3.35
N TRP A 266 17.83 -16.01 -4.00
CA TRP A 266 17.58 -15.48 -5.34
C TRP A 266 17.60 -16.54 -6.44
N VAL A 267 18.36 -17.63 -6.29
CA VAL A 267 18.31 -18.74 -7.25
C VAL A 267 16.98 -19.47 -7.12
N ASP A 268 16.59 -19.78 -5.88
CA ASP A 268 15.29 -20.32 -5.50
C ASP A 268 14.14 -19.46 -6.06
N ALA A 269 14.07 -18.21 -5.60
CA ALA A 269 13.05 -17.25 -5.98
C ALA A 269 12.95 -17.07 -7.50
N LEU A 270 14.04 -16.92 -8.26
CA LEU A 270 13.96 -16.69 -9.70
C LEU A 270 13.42 -17.92 -10.49
N VAL A 271 13.63 -19.14 -9.99
CA VAL A 271 13.13 -20.37 -10.62
C VAL A 271 11.59 -20.47 -10.54
N ASN A 272 10.92 -19.66 -9.70
CA ASN A 272 9.46 -19.64 -9.60
C ASN A 272 8.80 -19.42 -10.97
N TYR A 273 9.41 -18.55 -11.80
CA TYR A 273 8.88 -18.18 -13.10
C TYR A 273 8.80 -19.35 -14.07
N MET A 274 9.78 -20.25 -13.99
CA MET A 274 9.80 -21.50 -14.77
C MET A 274 8.93 -22.58 -14.16
N THR A 275 8.86 -22.64 -12.83
CA THR A 275 8.04 -23.62 -12.09
C THR A 275 6.56 -23.47 -12.45
N MET A 276 6.07 -22.22 -12.52
CA MET A 276 4.71 -21.95 -12.97
C MET A 276 4.45 -22.49 -14.38
N ALA A 277 5.41 -22.31 -15.28
CA ALA A 277 5.34 -22.83 -16.63
C ALA A 277 5.57 -24.34 -16.73
N GLY A 278 5.65 -25.07 -15.61
CA GLY A 278 5.72 -26.53 -15.56
C GLY A 278 7.12 -27.14 -15.56
N PHE A 279 8.17 -26.33 -15.42
CA PHE A 279 9.53 -26.83 -15.23
C PHE A 279 9.67 -27.57 -13.88
N PRO A 280 10.39 -28.72 -13.82
CA PRO A 280 11.10 -29.42 -14.89
C PRO A 280 10.27 -30.55 -15.51
N MET A 281 8.98 -30.63 -15.18
CA MET A 281 8.13 -31.79 -15.46
C MET A 281 7.53 -31.79 -16.87
N LEU A 282 7.68 -30.70 -17.63
CA LEU A 282 7.20 -30.64 -19.01
C LEU A 282 8.09 -31.47 -19.96
N PRO A 283 7.48 -32.24 -20.88
CA PRO A 283 8.24 -32.93 -21.91
C PRO A 283 9.02 -31.93 -22.77
N PRO A 284 10.25 -32.28 -23.22
CA PRO A 284 11.02 -31.43 -24.11
C PRO A 284 10.22 -30.96 -25.33
N GLY A 285 10.22 -29.67 -25.58
CA GLY A 285 9.49 -29.03 -26.69
C GLY A 285 8.05 -28.61 -26.36
N LYS A 286 7.53 -28.87 -25.15
CA LYS A 286 6.20 -28.44 -24.69
C LYS A 286 6.22 -27.29 -23.68
N GLU A 287 7.38 -26.70 -23.42
CA GLU A 287 7.59 -25.59 -22.46
C GLU A 287 6.70 -24.38 -22.80
N HIS A 288 6.42 -24.20 -24.09
CA HIS A 288 5.53 -23.16 -24.60
C HIS A 288 4.05 -23.34 -24.18
N GLU A 289 3.61 -24.55 -23.83
CA GLU A 289 2.24 -24.84 -23.37
C GLU A 289 1.97 -24.19 -22.00
N GLY A 290 3.01 -24.08 -21.16
CA GLY A 290 2.97 -23.36 -19.88
C GLY A 290 3.24 -21.85 -19.99
N GLY A 291 3.46 -21.34 -21.21
CA GLY A 291 3.73 -19.92 -21.47
C GLY A 291 5.20 -19.51 -21.37
N TRP A 292 6.17 -20.43 -21.20
CA TRP A 292 7.60 -20.09 -21.16
C TRP A 292 8.15 -19.75 -22.55
N PRO A 293 9.07 -18.77 -22.69
CA PRO A 293 9.52 -17.79 -21.69
C PRO A 293 8.48 -16.72 -21.40
N ALA A 294 8.54 -16.06 -20.24
CA ALA A 294 7.62 -14.95 -19.94
C ALA A 294 7.67 -13.85 -21.01
N ASP A 295 6.51 -13.35 -21.43
CA ASP A 295 6.41 -12.21 -22.32
C ASP A 295 6.74 -10.90 -21.57
N VAL A 296 6.29 -10.77 -20.31
CA VAL A 296 6.62 -9.62 -19.45
C VAL A 296 6.86 -10.04 -18.00
N HIS A 297 8.00 -9.66 -17.44
CA HIS A 297 8.17 -9.61 -15.98
C HIS A 297 7.88 -8.20 -15.48
N VAL A 298 6.86 -8.04 -14.62
CA VAL A 298 6.61 -6.78 -13.90
C VAL A 298 7.38 -6.81 -12.58
N ILE A 299 8.22 -5.82 -12.34
CA ILE A 299 9.09 -5.77 -11.15
C ILE A 299 9.25 -4.36 -10.58
N GLY A 300 9.61 -4.24 -9.30
CA GLY A 300 10.06 -2.99 -8.70
C GLY A 300 11.48 -2.61 -9.13
N LYS A 301 11.84 -1.32 -9.02
CA LYS A 301 13.18 -0.80 -9.36
C LYS A 301 14.32 -1.38 -8.51
N ASP A 302 13.98 -1.76 -7.28
CA ASP A 302 14.88 -2.32 -6.26
C ASP A 302 15.40 -3.72 -6.63
N ILE A 303 14.63 -4.50 -7.38
CA ILE A 303 15.00 -5.86 -7.76
C ILE A 303 15.45 -5.99 -9.21
N LEU A 304 15.73 -4.85 -9.87
CA LEU A 304 16.14 -4.77 -11.27
C LEU A 304 17.39 -5.63 -11.56
N ARG A 305 18.40 -5.58 -10.71
CA ARG A 305 19.66 -6.33 -10.90
C ARG A 305 19.42 -7.84 -10.94
N PHE A 306 18.58 -8.36 -10.06
CA PHE A 306 18.29 -9.80 -10.01
C PHE A 306 17.61 -10.28 -11.30
N HIS A 307 16.72 -9.47 -11.87
CA HIS A 307 15.93 -9.85 -13.04
C HIS A 307 16.60 -9.53 -14.38
N CYS A 308 17.46 -8.51 -14.42
CA CYS A 308 18.09 -8.05 -15.66
C CYS A 308 19.58 -8.41 -15.76
N VAL A 309 20.17 -8.99 -14.72
CA VAL A 309 21.54 -9.51 -14.73
C VAL A 309 21.56 -10.97 -14.30
N TYR A 310 21.14 -11.29 -13.08
CA TYR A 310 21.37 -12.64 -12.53
C TYR A 310 20.52 -13.66 -13.25
N TRP A 311 19.24 -13.35 -13.42
CA TRP A 311 18.31 -14.22 -14.11
C TRP A 311 18.71 -14.51 -15.56
N PRO A 312 18.99 -13.52 -16.43
CA PRO A 312 19.43 -13.80 -17.78
C PRO A 312 20.80 -14.50 -17.80
N ALA A 313 21.71 -14.23 -16.86
CA ALA A 313 22.97 -14.96 -16.78
C ALA A 313 22.74 -16.46 -16.50
N LEU A 314 21.90 -16.79 -15.51
CA LEU A 314 21.55 -18.17 -15.17
C LEU A 314 20.87 -18.88 -16.35
N LEU A 315 19.93 -18.22 -17.02
CA LEU A 315 19.24 -18.77 -18.19
C LEU A 315 20.20 -18.98 -19.38
N LEU A 316 21.05 -17.99 -19.71
CA LEU A 316 22.04 -18.09 -20.79
C LEU A 316 23.07 -19.19 -20.53
N ALA A 317 23.46 -19.40 -19.28
CA ALA A 317 24.40 -20.45 -18.92
C ALA A 317 23.78 -21.85 -19.15
N LEU A 318 22.47 -21.97 -18.95
CA LEU A 318 21.72 -23.19 -19.23
C LEU A 318 21.20 -23.30 -20.68
N ASP A 319 21.49 -22.32 -21.54
CA ASP A 319 20.95 -22.21 -22.91
C ASP A 319 19.41 -22.20 -22.95
N LEU A 320 18.78 -21.61 -21.92
CA LEU A 320 17.33 -21.44 -21.80
C LEU A 320 16.87 -20.10 -22.40
N PRO A 321 15.65 -20.02 -22.94
CA PRO A 321 15.15 -18.79 -23.54
C PRO A 321 14.90 -17.71 -22.48
N LEU A 322 15.27 -16.47 -22.81
CA LEU A 322 15.10 -15.30 -21.97
C LEU A 322 13.66 -14.75 -22.04
N PRO A 323 13.19 -14.07 -20.97
CA PRO A 323 11.92 -13.36 -21.03
C PRO A 323 11.97 -12.24 -22.09
N ARG A 324 10.83 -11.92 -22.71
CA ARG A 324 10.80 -11.01 -23.87
C ARG A 324 10.95 -9.54 -23.49
N ARG A 325 10.38 -9.12 -22.35
CA ARG A 325 10.45 -7.76 -21.82
C ARG A 325 10.44 -7.77 -20.30
N VAL A 326 11.01 -6.74 -19.68
CA VAL A 326 10.92 -6.47 -18.25
C VAL A 326 10.35 -5.07 -18.03
N LEU A 327 9.17 -4.98 -17.42
CA LEU A 327 8.60 -3.72 -16.96
C LEU A 327 9.05 -3.49 -15.53
N SER A 328 9.92 -2.52 -15.34
CA SER A 328 10.41 -2.15 -14.02
C SER A 328 9.74 -0.83 -13.61
N HIS A 329 8.86 -0.88 -12.61
CA HIS A 329 8.09 0.28 -12.13
C HIS A 329 8.79 0.99 -10.96
N ALA A 330 8.39 2.23 -10.68
CA ALA A 330 8.90 3.02 -9.58
C ALA A 330 8.22 2.68 -8.25
N HIS A 331 8.66 3.27 -7.14
CA HIS A 331 8.09 3.02 -5.82
C HIS A 331 6.92 3.97 -5.53
N TRP A 332 5.99 3.47 -4.73
CA TRP A 332 5.05 4.34 -4.03
C TRP A 332 5.71 4.90 -2.78
N THR A 333 5.44 6.16 -2.51
CA THR A 333 5.91 6.94 -1.35
C THR A 333 4.71 7.45 -0.56
N LEU A 334 4.95 7.88 0.69
CA LEU A 334 3.98 8.62 1.49
C LEU A 334 4.64 9.92 1.94
N ASP A 335 4.05 11.06 1.59
CA ASP A 335 4.64 12.41 1.71
C ASP A 335 6.06 12.49 1.14
N ARG A 336 6.26 11.86 -0.04
CA ARG A 336 7.54 11.76 -0.75
C ARG A 336 8.65 11.04 0.01
N LYS A 337 8.31 10.34 1.11
CA LYS A 337 9.23 9.46 1.83
C LYS A 337 8.97 8.02 1.42
N LYS A 338 10.04 7.25 1.28
CA LYS A 338 9.94 5.80 1.01
C LYS A 338 9.16 5.14 2.15
N MET A 339 8.19 4.30 1.80
CA MET A 339 7.46 3.52 2.81
C MET A 339 8.39 2.49 3.45
N SER A 340 8.40 2.43 4.77
CA SER A 340 9.04 1.35 5.53
C SER A 340 8.34 1.10 6.86
N LYS A 341 8.38 -0.15 7.31
CA LYS A 341 7.84 -0.54 8.62
C LYS A 341 8.52 0.20 9.78
N SER A 342 9.83 0.39 9.71
CA SER A 342 10.61 1.07 10.75
C SER A 342 10.24 2.54 10.91
N VAL A 343 9.78 3.20 9.84
CA VAL A 343 9.34 4.59 9.87
C VAL A 343 7.84 4.71 10.21
N GLY A 344 7.09 3.60 10.20
CA GLY A 344 5.66 3.57 10.53
C GLY A 344 4.76 4.18 9.45
N ASN A 345 5.29 4.48 8.25
CA ASN A 345 4.57 5.18 7.17
C ASN A 345 4.01 4.24 6.09
N VAL A 346 3.79 2.96 6.42
CA VAL A 346 3.31 1.95 5.47
C VAL A 346 1.79 2.04 5.30
N VAL A 347 1.34 2.19 4.06
CA VAL A 347 -0.10 2.21 3.76
C VAL A 347 -0.67 0.80 3.67
N ASN A 348 -1.68 0.51 4.49
CA ASN A 348 -2.41 -0.75 4.47
C ASN A 348 -3.38 -0.80 3.26
N PRO A 349 -3.20 -1.75 2.32
CA PRO A 349 -4.01 -1.82 1.11
C PRO A 349 -5.45 -2.29 1.39
N PHE A 350 -5.69 -3.06 2.45
CA PHE A 350 -7.05 -3.51 2.80
C PHE A 350 -7.93 -2.34 3.20
N PHE A 351 -7.41 -1.42 4.02
CA PHE A 351 -8.12 -0.20 4.38
C PHE A 351 -8.38 0.67 3.14
N ALA A 352 -7.41 0.80 2.25
CA ALA A 352 -7.59 1.53 1.00
C ALA A 352 -8.68 0.92 0.11
N ILE A 353 -8.77 -0.42 0.02
CA ILE A 353 -9.80 -1.12 -0.74
C ILE A 353 -11.16 -1.03 -0.05
N GLU A 354 -11.23 -1.18 1.26
CA GLU A 354 -12.48 -1.02 2.03
C GLU A 354 -13.03 0.40 1.87
N GLN A 355 -12.15 1.39 1.98
CA GLN A 355 -12.52 2.79 1.86
C GLN A 355 -12.89 3.14 0.42
N TRP A 356 -12.08 2.81 -0.57
CA TRP A 356 -12.20 3.31 -1.96
C TRP A 356 -12.82 2.32 -2.94
N GLY A 357 -12.86 1.03 -2.63
CA GLY A 357 -13.24 -0.05 -3.54
C GLY A 357 -12.10 -0.45 -4.47
N ALA A 358 -12.09 -1.73 -4.90
CA ALA A 358 -11.04 -2.31 -5.72
C ALA A 358 -10.82 -1.55 -7.04
N ASP A 359 -11.88 -1.34 -7.83
CA ASP A 359 -11.78 -0.64 -9.13
C ASP A 359 -11.24 0.78 -9.02
N MET A 360 -11.62 1.53 -7.98
CA MET A 360 -11.08 2.87 -7.77
C MET A 360 -9.59 2.84 -7.45
N MET A 361 -9.17 1.91 -6.59
CA MET A 361 -7.75 1.77 -6.25
C MET A 361 -6.93 1.30 -7.45
N ARG A 362 -7.45 0.37 -8.26
CA ARG A 362 -6.83 -0.06 -9.51
C ARG A 362 -6.69 1.10 -10.50
N PHE A 363 -7.76 1.89 -10.68
CA PHE A 363 -7.73 3.10 -11.50
C PHE A 363 -6.67 4.08 -11.02
N TYR A 364 -6.65 4.40 -9.73
CA TYR A 364 -5.66 5.32 -9.15
C TYR A 364 -4.23 4.81 -9.33
N MET A 365 -4.00 3.51 -9.11
CA MET A 365 -2.69 2.90 -9.26
C MET A 365 -2.17 2.94 -10.69
N ILE A 366 -3.03 2.77 -11.70
CA ILE A 366 -2.61 2.90 -13.10
C ILE A 366 -2.50 4.37 -13.54
N HIS A 367 -3.38 5.23 -13.04
CA HIS A 367 -3.42 6.64 -13.44
C HIS A 367 -2.26 7.47 -12.83
N ASP A 368 -2.04 7.34 -11.52
CA ASP A 368 -1.08 8.13 -10.76
C ASP A 368 0.20 7.34 -10.40
N GLY A 369 0.20 6.01 -10.57
CA GLY A 369 1.40 5.19 -10.36
C GLY A 369 2.46 5.44 -11.42
N GLY A 370 3.69 5.65 -10.98
CA GLY A 370 4.80 5.91 -11.88
C GLY A 370 5.53 4.63 -12.31
N ILE A 371 5.89 4.58 -13.59
CA ILE A 371 6.82 3.58 -14.13
C ILE A 371 8.25 4.13 -14.03
N SER A 372 8.47 5.36 -14.49
CA SER A 372 9.77 6.02 -14.43
C SER A 372 10.06 6.63 -13.06
N ASP A 373 9.14 7.46 -12.57
CA ASP A 373 9.32 8.28 -11.37
C ASP A 373 8.49 7.77 -10.19
N ASP A 374 8.97 7.99 -8.97
CA ASP A 374 8.23 7.57 -7.78
C ASP A 374 6.90 8.35 -7.66
N ALA A 375 5.85 7.65 -7.25
CA ALA A 375 4.52 8.22 -7.03
C ALA A 375 4.22 8.34 -5.54
N ASP A 376 3.35 9.28 -5.17
CA ASP A 376 2.97 9.52 -3.79
C ASP A 376 1.54 9.07 -3.53
N TYR A 377 1.34 8.26 -2.49
CA TYR A 377 0.02 7.82 -2.07
C TYR A 377 -0.65 8.94 -1.29
N ASN A 378 -1.82 9.41 -1.76
CA ASN A 378 -2.52 10.50 -1.10
C ASN A 378 -4.04 10.35 -1.19
N ASN A 379 -4.70 10.22 -0.04
CA ASN A 379 -6.16 10.09 0.04
C ASN A 379 -6.93 11.28 -0.56
N ILE A 380 -6.37 12.50 -0.49
CA ILE A 380 -6.97 13.68 -1.12
C ILE A 380 -6.92 13.54 -2.65
N MET A 381 -5.81 13.04 -3.19
CA MET A 381 -5.69 12.77 -4.62
C MET A 381 -6.64 11.66 -5.06
N ILE A 382 -6.77 10.57 -4.29
CA ILE A 382 -7.73 9.50 -4.59
C ILE A 382 -9.15 10.05 -4.64
N ALA A 383 -9.56 10.83 -3.63
CA ALA A 383 -10.87 11.48 -3.59
C ALA A 383 -11.09 12.39 -4.81
N GLU A 384 -10.07 13.18 -5.16
CA GLU A 384 -10.13 14.09 -6.31
C GLU A 384 -10.27 13.32 -7.64
N ARG A 385 -9.53 12.23 -7.83
CA ARG A 385 -9.62 11.36 -9.01
C ARG A 385 -10.99 10.70 -9.09
N TYR A 386 -11.50 10.15 -7.98
CA TYR A 386 -12.86 9.60 -7.93
C TYR A 386 -13.89 10.63 -8.35
N ARG A 387 -13.84 11.83 -7.76
CA ARG A 387 -14.82 12.90 -8.04
C ARG A 387 -14.72 13.44 -9.46
N LYS A 388 -13.51 13.81 -9.91
CA LYS A 388 -13.32 14.48 -11.21
C LYS A 388 -13.41 13.49 -12.37
N GLN A 389 -12.67 12.38 -12.31
CA GLN A 389 -12.55 11.46 -13.45
C GLN A 389 -13.70 10.45 -13.49
N LEU A 390 -14.00 9.80 -12.36
CA LEU A 390 -14.98 8.72 -12.38
C LEU A 390 -16.42 9.25 -12.26
N GLN A 391 -16.71 10.05 -11.23
CA GLN A 391 -18.06 10.55 -11.00
C GLN A 391 -18.47 11.65 -12.00
N ARG A 392 -17.70 12.73 -12.13
CA ARG A 392 -18.06 13.90 -12.96
C ARG A 392 -17.84 13.71 -14.46
N THR A 393 -16.82 12.97 -14.86
CA THR A 393 -16.57 12.72 -16.28
C THR A 393 -17.33 11.49 -16.76
N LEU A 394 -17.03 10.29 -16.23
CA LEU A 394 -17.65 9.05 -16.73
C LEU A 394 -19.10 8.83 -16.24
N GLY A 395 -19.34 8.92 -14.93
CA GLY A 395 -20.63 8.62 -14.31
C GLY A 395 -21.73 9.62 -14.70
N ASN A 396 -21.40 10.91 -14.71
CA ASN A 396 -22.32 11.96 -15.15
C ASN A 396 -22.61 11.87 -16.65
N LEU A 397 -21.61 11.62 -17.50
CA LEU A 397 -21.83 11.41 -18.94
C LEU A 397 -22.79 10.24 -19.18
N THR A 398 -22.54 9.11 -18.52
CA THR A 398 -23.42 7.92 -18.55
C THR A 398 -24.85 8.29 -18.15
N SER A 399 -25.01 9.00 -17.04
CA SER A 399 -26.33 9.43 -16.55
C SER A 399 -27.04 10.38 -17.52
N ARG A 400 -26.32 11.35 -18.09
CA ARG A 400 -26.88 12.32 -19.07
C ARG A 400 -27.37 11.62 -20.33
N VAL A 401 -26.64 10.62 -20.83
CA VAL A 401 -26.98 9.90 -22.05
C VAL A 401 -28.13 8.92 -21.83
N VAL A 402 -28.08 8.12 -20.76
CA VAL A 402 -28.99 6.96 -20.59
C VAL A 402 -30.27 7.29 -19.82
N LYS A 403 -30.25 8.24 -18.85
CA LYS A 403 -31.44 8.55 -18.02
C LYS A 403 -32.40 9.57 -18.64
N ALA A 404 -32.02 10.22 -19.73
CA ALA A 404 -32.83 11.29 -20.31
C ALA A 404 -34.11 10.73 -20.97
N LYS A 405 -35.28 11.29 -20.61
CA LYS A 405 -36.58 10.90 -21.18
C LYS A 405 -36.84 11.49 -22.58
N ALA A 406 -36.01 12.44 -22.99
CA ALA A 406 -36.21 13.21 -24.22
C ALA A 406 -35.73 12.46 -25.48
N TRP A 407 -35.02 11.35 -25.32
CA TRP A 407 -34.57 10.48 -26.40
C TRP A 407 -34.53 9.02 -25.93
N ASP A 408 -34.34 8.12 -26.88
CA ASP A 408 -34.24 6.68 -26.66
C ASP A 408 -32.96 6.19 -27.35
N VAL A 409 -31.96 5.83 -26.55
CA VAL A 409 -30.63 5.45 -27.05
C VAL A 409 -30.73 4.23 -27.97
N GLY A 410 -31.50 3.20 -27.58
CA GLY A 410 -31.69 2.00 -28.38
C GLY A 410 -32.33 2.28 -29.73
N LYS A 411 -33.36 3.14 -29.78
CA LYS A 411 -33.97 3.55 -31.06
C LYS A 411 -33.01 4.34 -31.95
N ILE A 412 -32.22 5.24 -31.36
CA ILE A 412 -31.24 6.04 -32.11
C ILE A 412 -30.15 5.14 -32.68
N VAL A 413 -29.57 4.24 -31.88
CA VAL A 413 -28.55 3.29 -32.31
C VAL A 413 -29.07 2.39 -33.43
N ALA A 414 -30.30 1.85 -33.27
CA ALA A 414 -30.93 1.04 -34.31
C ALA A 414 -31.22 1.83 -35.60
N ASP A 415 -31.69 3.09 -35.51
CA ASP A 415 -31.90 3.95 -36.69
C ASP A 415 -30.60 4.19 -37.45
N VAL A 416 -29.50 4.47 -36.73
CA VAL A 416 -28.18 4.64 -37.36
C VAL A 416 -27.72 3.35 -38.05
N GLY A 417 -27.97 2.18 -37.46
CA GLY A 417 -27.64 0.89 -38.09
C GLY A 417 -28.40 0.60 -39.39
N VAL A 418 -29.63 1.12 -39.53
CA VAL A 418 -30.48 0.90 -40.72
C VAL A 418 -30.31 2.01 -41.76
N ASN A 419 -30.30 3.26 -41.32
CA ASN A 419 -30.40 4.44 -42.17
C ASN A 419 -29.10 5.25 -42.26
N GLY A 420 -28.07 4.88 -41.49
CA GLY A 420 -26.82 5.64 -41.37
C GLY A 420 -27.00 6.98 -40.63
N LEU A 421 -25.90 7.72 -40.49
CA LEU A 421 -25.92 9.06 -39.92
C LEU A 421 -26.50 10.07 -40.92
N ARG A 422 -27.57 10.77 -40.52
CA ARG A 422 -28.17 11.84 -41.32
C ARG A 422 -27.27 13.08 -41.32
N ARG A 423 -27.23 13.79 -42.46
CA ARG A 423 -26.49 15.06 -42.58
C ARG A 423 -27.11 16.14 -41.70
N VAL A 424 -26.30 17.10 -41.25
CA VAL A 424 -26.73 18.32 -40.54
C VAL A 424 -26.62 19.54 -41.46
N GLN A 425 -27.27 20.64 -41.08
CA GLN A 425 -27.57 21.75 -42.00
C GLN A 425 -26.39 22.71 -42.27
N SER A 426 -25.34 22.72 -41.43
CA SER A 426 -24.21 23.68 -41.54
C SER A 426 -22.83 23.02 -41.43
N ALA A 427 -21.85 23.61 -42.13
CA ALA A 427 -20.45 23.16 -42.13
C ALA A 427 -19.80 23.25 -40.73
N GLU A 428 -20.07 24.32 -39.96
CA GLU A 428 -19.57 24.46 -38.58
C GLU A 428 -20.13 23.38 -37.64
N SER A 429 -21.37 22.94 -37.85
CA SER A 429 -21.93 21.81 -37.10
C SER A 429 -21.26 20.50 -37.51
N ASP A 430 -21.01 20.31 -38.81
CA ASP A 430 -20.31 19.13 -39.32
C ASP A 430 -18.89 19.01 -38.75
N ASP A 431 -18.15 20.10 -38.56
CA ASP A 431 -16.79 20.06 -38.00
C ASP A 431 -16.74 19.50 -36.58
N ILE A 432 -17.68 19.89 -35.71
CA ILE A 432 -17.77 19.37 -34.33
C ILE A 432 -18.09 17.87 -34.33
N PHE A 433 -18.99 17.43 -35.21
CA PHE A 433 -19.32 16.01 -35.35
C PHE A 433 -18.16 15.20 -35.95
N ASN A 434 -17.48 15.72 -36.96
CA ASN A 434 -16.32 15.09 -37.59
C ASN A 434 -15.16 14.94 -36.59
N HIS A 435 -14.94 15.96 -35.75
CA HIS A 435 -13.94 15.89 -34.68
C HIS A 435 -14.25 14.76 -33.70
N GLN A 436 -15.50 14.68 -33.20
CA GLN A 436 -15.91 13.60 -32.30
C GLN A 436 -15.80 12.23 -32.95
N GLU A 437 -16.16 12.11 -34.22
CA GLU A 437 -16.05 10.86 -34.96
C GLU A 437 -14.59 10.41 -35.15
N ASN A 438 -13.65 11.34 -35.36
CA ASN A 438 -12.23 11.03 -35.45
C ASN A 438 -11.70 10.51 -34.10
N LEU A 439 -12.08 11.14 -32.97
CA LEU A 439 -11.71 10.66 -31.64
C LEU A 439 -12.16 9.20 -31.40
N LEU A 440 -13.36 8.84 -31.87
CA LEU A 440 -13.85 7.45 -31.78
C LEU A 440 -13.01 6.46 -32.62
N LYS A 441 -12.49 6.90 -33.77
CA LYS A 441 -11.65 6.07 -34.65
C LYS A 441 -10.22 5.94 -34.11
N ASP A 442 -9.71 6.99 -33.47
CA ASP A 442 -8.30 7.09 -33.07
C ASP A 442 -8.02 6.47 -31.69
N VAL A 443 -9.03 6.37 -30.81
CA VAL A 443 -8.85 5.91 -29.42
C VAL A 443 -8.28 4.49 -29.32
N LEU A 444 -8.80 3.53 -30.08
CA LEU A 444 -8.34 2.14 -30.01
C LEU A 444 -6.87 2.02 -30.47
N PRO A 445 -6.48 2.50 -31.67
CA PRO A 445 -5.08 2.48 -32.09
C PRO A 445 -4.12 3.15 -31.10
N ALA A 446 -4.52 4.26 -30.49
CA ALA A 446 -3.70 4.95 -29.48
C ALA A 446 -3.51 4.09 -28.21
N VAL A 447 -4.60 3.51 -27.69
CA VAL A 447 -4.57 2.60 -26.53
C VAL A 447 -3.73 1.35 -26.84
N GLU A 448 -3.91 0.72 -28.01
CA GLU A 448 -3.14 -0.47 -28.38
C GLU A 448 -1.64 -0.18 -28.39
N LYS A 449 -1.23 0.94 -29.01
CA LYS A 449 0.17 1.36 -29.05
C LYS A 449 0.75 1.52 -27.65
N HIS A 450 0.07 2.23 -26.75
CA HIS A 450 0.56 2.44 -25.39
C HIS A 450 0.66 1.14 -24.59
N MET A 451 -0.27 0.21 -24.78
CA MET A 451 -0.21 -1.11 -24.13
C MET A 451 0.92 -1.99 -24.68
N GLU A 452 1.25 -1.89 -25.98
CA GLU A 452 2.40 -2.54 -26.60
C GLU A 452 3.74 -1.96 -26.11
N ASP A 453 3.77 -0.66 -25.83
CA ASP A 453 4.92 0.04 -25.25
C ASP A 453 5.07 -0.22 -23.73
N LEU A 454 4.16 -1.00 -23.12
CA LEU A 454 4.08 -1.26 -21.68
C LEU A 454 3.83 0.01 -20.84
N ASP A 455 3.05 0.95 -21.36
CA ASP A 455 2.58 2.17 -20.67
C ASP A 455 1.05 2.15 -20.48
N PRO A 456 0.52 1.34 -19.54
CA PRO A 456 -0.90 1.31 -19.24
C PRO A 456 -1.44 2.65 -18.70
N SER A 457 -0.58 3.52 -18.16
CA SER A 457 -0.98 4.84 -17.68
C SER A 457 -1.33 5.77 -18.84
N ALA A 458 -0.50 5.83 -19.88
CA ALA A 458 -0.81 6.57 -21.10
C ALA A 458 -2.04 6.00 -21.81
N ALA A 459 -2.16 4.67 -21.89
CA ALA A 459 -3.35 4.01 -22.43
C ALA A 459 -4.64 4.43 -21.71
N LEU A 460 -4.62 4.48 -20.37
CA LEU A 460 -5.77 4.95 -19.58
C LEU A 460 -6.10 6.42 -19.86
N ARG A 461 -5.10 7.29 -20.03
CA ARG A 461 -5.31 8.72 -20.31
C ARG A 461 -6.01 8.95 -21.64
N GLU A 462 -5.70 8.17 -22.68
CA GLU A 462 -6.39 8.25 -23.98
C GLU A 462 -7.90 7.98 -23.84
N VAL A 463 -8.26 6.95 -23.07
CA VAL A 463 -9.68 6.64 -22.82
C VAL A 463 -10.37 7.73 -22.01
N MET A 464 -9.69 8.28 -21.00
CA MET A 464 -10.23 9.40 -20.21
C MET A 464 -10.36 10.69 -21.04
N GLU A 465 -9.46 10.93 -21.99
CA GLU A 465 -9.52 12.08 -22.89
C GLU A 465 -10.70 11.97 -23.87
N LEU A 466 -10.97 10.78 -24.42
CA LEU A 466 -12.20 10.54 -25.19
C LEU A 466 -13.45 10.94 -24.38
N LEU A 467 -13.53 10.55 -23.12
CA LEU A 467 -14.66 10.88 -22.24
C LEU A 467 -14.75 12.38 -21.94
N ASN A 468 -13.60 13.05 -21.72
CA ASN A 468 -13.55 14.49 -21.50
C ASN A 468 -14.01 15.27 -22.74
N GLN A 469 -13.53 14.89 -23.93
CA GLN A 469 -13.94 15.52 -25.19
C GLN A 469 -15.41 15.25 -25.50
N THR A 470 -15.91 14.05 -25.22
CA THR A 470 -17.33 13.72 -25.37
C THR A 470 -18.22 14.59 -24.45
N ASN A 471 -17.77 14.88 -23.23
CA ASN A 471 -18.48 15.82 -22.34
C ASN A 471 -18.53 17.25 -22.91
N LYS A 472 -17.45 17.73 -23.52
CA LYS A 472 -17.41 19.04 -24.21
C LYS A 472 -18.32 19.03 -25.43
N PHE A 473 -18.28 17.97 -26.23
CA PHE A 473 -19.13 17.76 -27.40
C PHE A 473 -20.63 17.82 -27.08
N ILE A 474 -21.08 17.09 -26.05
CA ILE A 474 -22.48 17.16 -25.60
C ILE A 474 -22.83 18.56 -25.10
N THR A 475 -21.89 19.25 -24.45
CA THR A 475 -22.11 20.61 -23.97
C THR A 475 -22.28 21.61 -25.11
N ALA A 476 -21.47 21.49 -26.16
CA ALA A 476 -21.54 22.35 -27.34
C ALA A 476 -22.80 22.10 -28.19
N THR A 477 -23.26 20.85 -28.27
CA THR A 477 -24.42 20.48 -29.10
C THR A 477 -25.77 20.67 -28.40
N GLU A 478 -25.78 20.86 -27.07
CA GLU A 478 -26.97 21.14 -26.26
C GLU A 478 -28.22 20.27 -26.58
N PRO A 479 -28.12 18.92 -26.60
CA PRO A 479 -29.21 18.05 -27.05
C PRO A 479 -30.52 18.22 -26.28
N TRP A 480 -30.47 18.65 -25.00
CA TRP A 480 -31.66 18.94 -24.18
C TRP A 480 -32.46 20.15 -24.65
N ARG A 481 -31.84 21.11 -25.36
CA ARG A 481 -32.56 22.24 -25.98
C ARG A 481 -33.22 21.77 -27.27
N ILE A 482 -32.47 21.01 -28.07
CA ILE A 482 -32.93 20.48 -29.35
C ILE A 482 -34.15 19.57 -29.16
N ALA A 483 -34.15 18.72 -28.14
CA ALA A 483 -35.25 17.81 -27.85
C ALA A 483 -36.57 18.49 -27.44
N LYS A 484 -36.58 19.80 -27.18
CA LYS A 484 -37.81 20.58 -26.93
C LYS A 484 -38.51 21.02 -28.21
N ASP A 485 -37.84 20.95 -29.36
CA ASP A 485 -38.33 21.42 -30.65
C ASP A 485 -38.29 20.29 -31.69
N VAL A 486 -39.23 19.35 -31.56
CA VAL A 486 -39.28 18.08 -32.31
C VAL A 486 -39.75 18.22 -33.77
N HIS A 487 -40.09 19.42 -34.22
CA HIS A 487 -40.71 19.64 -35.53
C HIS A 487 -39.70 19.91 -36.64
N ASP A 488 -38.45 20.26 -36.32
CA ASP A 488 -37.39 20.52 -37.30
C ASP A 488 -36.56 19.25 -37.58
N PRO A 489 -36.61 18.69 -38.81
CA PRO A 489 -35.86 17.48 -39.17
C PRO A 489 -34.35 17.60 -39.02
N TRP A 490 -33.77 18.79 -39.24
CA TRP A 490 -32.32 19.01 -39.12
C TRP A 490 -31.88 19.03 -37.66
N ARG A 491 -32.71 19.61 -36.79
CA ARG A 491 -32.53 19.55 -35.33
C ARG A 491 -32.60 18.12 -34.82
N MET A 492 -33.58 17.34 -35.29
CA MET A 492 -33.69 15.92 -34.90
C MET A 492 -32.53 15.06 -35.41
N ALA A 493 -31.99 15.36 -36.60
CA ALA A 493 -30.78 14.72 -37.11
C ALA A 493 -29.57 15.04 -36.22
N SER A 494 -29.40 16.31 -35.82
CA SER A 494 -28.34 16.74 -34.90
C SER A 494 -28.45 16.06 -33.54
N LEU A 495 -29.65 16.01 -32.94
CA LEU A 495 -29.91 15.29 -31.69
C LEU A 495 -29.50 13.81 -31.79
N SER A 496 -29.96 13.12 -32.84
CA SER A 496 -29.69 11.70 -33.02
C SER A 496 -28.20 11.44 -33.17
N ARG A 497 -27.48 12.25 -33.96
CA ARG A 497 -26.03 12.14 -34.15
C ARG A 497 -25.26 12.42 -32.85
N THR A 498 -25.66 13.42 -32.08
CA THR A 498 -25.07 13.72 -30.77
C THR A 498 -25.20 12.56 -29.81
N ILE A 499 -26.42 12.03 -29.64
CA ILE A 499 -26.67 10.95 -28.68
C ILE A 499 -26.01 9.66 -29.13
N TYR A 500 -25.99 9.35 -30.43
CA TYR A 500 -25.26 8.21 -30.97
C TYR A 500 -23.77 8.28 -30.64
N PHE A 501 -23.08 9.38 -30.98
CA PHE A 501 -21.65 9.49 -30.70
C PHE A 501 -21.34 9.50 -29.21
N ALA A 502 -22.20 10.09 -28.38
CA ALA A 502 -22.05 10.04 -26.94
C ALA A 502 -22.18 8.61 -26.38
N ALA A 503 -23.17 7.85 -26.85
CA ALA A 503 -23.38 6.47 -26.46
C ALA A 503 -22.24 5.56 -26.97
N GLU A 504 -21.76 5.81 -28.19
CA GLU A 504 -20.64 5.07 -28.78
C GLU A 504 -19.34 5.35 -28.02
N SER A 505 -19.05 6.61 -27.64
CA SER A 505 -17.92 6.93 -26.76
C SER A 505 -17.95 6.16 -25.45
N LEU A 506 -19.11 6.08 -24.80
CA LEU A 506 -19.29 5.33 -23.56
C LEU A 506 -19.11 3.82 -23.77
N ARG A 507 -19.57 3.28 -24.91
CA ARG A 507 -19.40 1.88 -25.27
C ARG A 507 -17.94 1.53 -25.48
N LEU A 508 -17.22 2.32 -26.28
CA LEU A 508 -15.78 2.13 -26.52
C LEU A 508 -14.98 2.26 -25.22
N ALA A 509 -15.23 3.32 -24.44
CA ALA A 509 -14.58 3.49 -23.14
C ALA A 509 -14.88 2.34 -22.18
N GLY A 510 -16.13 1.88 -22.12
CA GLY A 510 -16.51 0.73 -21.31
C GLY A 510 -15.75 -0.54 -21.69
N ILE A 511 -15.55 -0.81 -22.98
CA ILE A 511 -14.77 -1.98 -23.42
C ILE A 511 -13.29 -1.82 -23.05
N LEU A 512 -12.70 -0.65 -23.31
CA LEU A 512 -11.27 -0.37 -23.12
C LEU A 512 -10.87 -0.22 -21.64
N LEU A 513 -11.80 0.11 -20.75
CA LEU A 513 -11.55 0.22 -19.31
C LEU A 513 -11.64 -1.12 -18.57
N GLN A 514 -12.12 -2.20 -19.20
CA GLN A 514 -12.24 -3.53 -18.56
C GLN A 514 -10.94 -4.03 -17.90
N PRO A 515 -9.73 -3.83 -18.47
CA PRO A 515 -8.50 -4.24 -17.81
C PRO A 515 -8.24 -3.48 -16.51
N VAL A 516 -8.60 -2.20 -16.43
CA VAL A 516 -8.30 -1.32 -15.28
C VAL A 516 -9.40 -1.39 -14.22
N MET A 517 -10.67 -1.28 -14.63
CA MET A 517 -11.85 -1.27 -13.76
C MET A 517 -12.84 -2.36 -14.21
N PRO A 518 -12.55 -3.66 -13.98
CA PRO A 518 -13.36 -4.76 -14.52
C PRO A 518 -14.82 -4.72 -14.09
N GLU A 519 -15.13 -4.41 -12.83
CA GLU A 519 -16.52 -4.44 -12.33
C GLU A 519 -17.32 -3.26 -12.85
N LYS A 520 -16.77 -2.04 -12.75
CA LYS A 520 -17.43 -0.80 -13.18
C LYS A 520 -17.56 -0.70 -14.69
N SER A 521 -16.61 -1.25 -15.43
CA SER A 521 -16.70 -1.36 -16.88
C SER A 521 -17.80 -2.35 -17.30
N ALA A 522 -17.92 -3.49 -16.62
CA ALA A 522 -19.01 -4.42 -16.88
C ALA A 522 -20.38 -3.81 -16.56
N GLU A 523 -20.50 -3.10 -15.43
CA GLU A 523 -21.69 -2.35 -15.04
C GLU A 523 -22.06 -1.27 -16.07
N LEU A 524 -21.09 -0.49 -16.55
CA LEU A 524 -21.32 0.50 -17.61
C LEU A 524 -21.85 -0.15 -18.90
N LEU A 525 -21.25 -1.26 -19.32
CA LEU A 525 -21.66 -1.99 -20.52
C LEU A 525 -23.05 -2.64 -20.36
N ASP A 526 -23.41 -3.07 -19.15
CA ASP A 526 -24.77 -3.53 -18.83
C ASP A 526 -25.80 -2.39 -18.92
N ILE A 527 -25.46 -1.20 -18.39
CA ILE A 527 -26.29 0.02 -18.48
C ILE A 527 -26.49 0.43 -19.93
N LEU A 528 -25.49 0.27 -20.79
CA LEU A 528 -25.59 0.55 -22.23
C LEU A 528 -26.29 -0.57 -23.00
N GLY A 529 -26.58 -1.73 -22.40
CA GLY A 529 -27.20 -2.85 -23.10
C GLY A 529 -26.29 -3.59 -24.07
N VAL A 530 -24.97 -3.55 -23.86
CA VAL A 530 -24.00 -4.22 -24.74
C VAL A 530 -23.98 -5.71 -24.40
N ALA A 531 -24.22 -6.57 -25.39
CA ALA A 531 -24.20 -8.02 -25.17
C ALA A 531 -22.81 -8.52 -24.72
N LYS A 532 -22.74 -9.56 -23.88
CA LYS A 532 -21.47 -10.04 -23.29
C LYS A 532 -20.45 -10.51 -24.34
N ASP A 533 -20.92 -11.11 -25.42
CA ASP A 533 -20.13 -11.55 -26.58
C ASP A 533 -19.61 -10.38 -27.44
N LYS A 534 -20.10 -9.15 -27.21
CA LYS A 534 -19.69 -7.94 -27.91
C LYS A 534 -18.83 -6.99 -27.06
N ARG A 535 -18.16 -7.53 -26.04
CA ARG A 535 -17.27 -6.77 -25.12
C ARG A 535 -15.79 -7.03 -25.34
N GLN A 536 -15.41 -7.57 -26.51
CA GLN A 536 -14.02 -7.87 -26.87
C GLN A 536 -13.37 -6.69 -27.60
N ILE A 537 -12.04 -6.69 -27.75
CA ILE A 537 -11.32 -5.57 -28.40
C ILE A 537 -11.82 -5.30 -29.83
N GLN A 538 -12.19 -6.35 -30.57
CA GLN A 538 -12.71 -6.21 -31.94
C GLN A 538 -14.02 -5.41 -32.00
N ASN A 539 -14.75 -5.35 -30.89
CA ASN A 539 -15.95 -4.54 -30.72
C ASN A 539 -15.62 -3.12 -30.23
N ALA A 540 -14.38 -2.83 -29.82
CA ALA A 540 -13.93 -1.48 -29.46
C ALA A 540 -13.64 -0.61 -30.69
N THR A 541 -14.38 -0.79 -31.78
CA THR A 541 -14.33 0.02 -33.00
C THR A 541 -15.67 0.72 -33.21
N PRO A 542 -15.70 1.97 -33.67
CA PRO A 542 -16.95 2.67 -33.92
C PRO A 542 -17.76 1.97 -35.01
N TYR A 543 -19.09 1.99 -34.91
CA TYR A 543 -20.01 1.38 -35.90
C TYR A 543 -19.97 -0.16 -35.98
N SER A 544 -19.31 -0.83 -35.02
CA SER A 544 -19.21 -2.30 -35.00
C SER A 544 -20.41 -3.00 -34.35
N ASP A 545 -21.24 -2.26 -33.61
CA ASP A 545 -22.43 -2.80 -32.95
C ASP A 545 -23.58 -1.79 -32.99
N PHE A 546 -24.74 -2.23 -33.47
CA PHE A 546 -25.99 -1.46 -33.46
C PHE A 546 -27.09 -2.15 -32.62
N GLY A 547 -26.73 -3.20 -31.86
CA GLY A 547 -27.66 -3.96 -31.03
C GLY A 547 -27.76 -3.47 -29.59
N TYR A 548 -27.02 -2.43 -29.21
CA TYR A 548 -27.00 -1.87 -27.86
C TYR A 548 -27.95 -0.67 -27.71
N GLY A 549 -28.06 -0.13 -26.49
CA GLY A 549 -28.84 1.06 -26.15
C GLY A 549 -30.14 0.76 -25.39
N VAL A 550 -30.45 -0.52 -25.17
CA VAL A 550 -31.52 -0.96 -24.26
C VAL A 550 -30.89 -1.46 -22.96
N PRO A 551 -30.94 -0.69 -21.86
CA PRO A 551 -30.26 -1.04 -20.61
C PRO A 551 -30.73 -2.39 -20.04
N ALA A 552 -29.78 -3.21 -19.57
CA ALA A 552 -30.13 -4.44 -18.83
C ALA A 552 -30.85 -4.11 -17.51
N TYR A 553 -30.48 -2.97 -16.91
CA TYR A 553 -31.17 -2.32 -15.82
C TYR A 553 -30.89 -0.82 -15.88
N MET A 554 -31.78 -0.02 -15.30
CA MET A 554 -31.54 1.41 -15.16
C MET A 554 -30.62 1.68 -13.97
N PRO A 555 -29.58 2.51 -14.13
CA PRO A 555 -28.75 2.90 -13.01
C PRO A 555 -29.61 3.58 -11.94
N GLY A 556 -29.37 3.21 -10.67
CA GLY A 556 -30.05 3.79 -9.51
C GLY A 556 -29.86 5.31 -9.43
N PRO A 557 -30.55 5.99 -8.49
CA PRO A 557 -30.49 7.46 -8.36
C PRO A 557 -29.05 7.99 -8.31
N ASP A 558 -28.15 7.25 -7.65
CA ASP A 558 -26.75 7.62 -7.45
C ASP A 558 -25.84 7.43 -8.67
N GLY A 559 -26.31 6.74 -9.72
CA GLY A 559 -25.55 6.52 -10.95
C GLY A 559 -24.44 5.47 -10.83
N LEU A 560 -23.59 5.38 -11.86
CA LEU A 560 -22.50 4.38 -11.97
C LEU A 560 -21.45 4.51 -10.86
N PHE A 561 -21.12 5.75 -10.51
CA PHE A 561 -20.20 6.10 -9.43
C PHE A 561 -21.00 6.91 -8.41
N PRO A 562 -21.57 6.27 -7.38
CA PRO A 562 -22.41 6.95 -6.42
C PRO A 562 -21.64 8.09 -5.74
N PRO A 563 -22.33 9.20 -5.37
CA PRO A 563 -21.78 10.15 -4.42
C PRO A 563 -21.40 9.37 -3.19
N ARG A 564 -20.12 9.33 -2.91
CA ARG A 564 -19.70 8.85 -1.61
C ARG A 564 -20.11 9.97 -0.68
N VAL A 565 -20.90 9.66 0.35
CA VAL A 565 -21.31 10.64 1.40
C VAL A 565 -20.08 11.32 2.01
N ASP A 566 -18.91 10.80 1.68
CA ASP A 566 -17.58 11.03 2.17
C ASP A 566 -16.75 11.90 1.22
N ASP A 567 -17.35 12.37 0.10
CA ASP A 567 -16.86 13.46 -0.73
C ASP A 567 -16.70 14.70 0.17
N VAL A 568 -15.48 14.90 0.65
CA VAL A 568 -15.05 15.84 1.71
C VAL A 568 -15.47 15.43 3.14
N SER A 569 -16.54 14.66 3.35
CA SER A 569 -17.12 14.45 4.69
C SER A 569 -16.68 13.21 5.50
N ILE A 570 -15.83 12.29 4.99
CA ILE A 570 -15.05 11.40 5.91
C ILE A 570 -13.69 11.98 6.25
N CYS A 571 -13.17 12.88 5.40
CA CYS A 571 -12.19 13.84 5.89
C CYS A 571 -12.81 14.86 6.87
N MET A 572 -14.15 14.98 6.91
CA MET A 572 -14.89 15.92 7.77
C MET A 572 -16.31 15.42 8.15
N ARG A 573 -16.44 14.56 9.17
CA ARG A 573 -17.70 14.35 9.93
C ARG A 573 -17.41 14.10 11.41
N PRO A 574 -18.22 14.71 12.30
CA PRO A 574 -18.28 16.15 12.49
C PRO A 574 -16.96 16.65 13.07
N GLN A 575 -16.54 17.85 12.64
CA GLN A 575 -15.38 18.56 13.18
C GLN A 575 -15.40 18.55 14.72
N SER A 576 -16.56 18.55 15.37
CA SER A 576 -16.66 18.48 16.85
C SER A 576 -16.20 17.18 17.52
N ILE A 577 -16.11 16.05 16.80
CA ILE A 577 -15.60 14.76 17.33
C ILE A 577 -14.14 14.54 16.90
N GLN A 578 -13.76 14.93 15.68
CA GLN A 578 -12.36 14.91 15.24
C GLN A 578 -11.49 16.01 15.89
N GLU A 579 -12.08 17.15 16.29
CA GLU A 579 -11.42 18.19 17.11
C GLU A 579 -11.18 17.75 18.56
N ALA A 580 -11.69 16.58 18.99
CA ALA A 580 -11.67 16.13 20.38
C ALA A 580 -10.81 14.90 20.65
N THR A 581 -10.23 14.24 19.63
CA THR A 581 -9.36 13.08 19.83
C THR A 581 -8.07 13.26 19.02
N ALA A 582 -6.94 13.40 19.71
CA ALA A 582 -5.61 13.44 19.09
C ALA A 582 -5.10 12.05 18.64
N SER A 583 -5.88 10.98 18.81
CA SER A 583 -5.58 9.62 18.35
C SER A 583 -6.73 9.00 17.56
N GLU A 584 -6.39 8.01 16.73
CA GLU A 584 -7.32 7.20 15.95
C GLU A 584 -8.41 6.55 16.83
N ARG A 585 -9.52 6.12 16.24
CA ARG A 585 -10.57 5.40 16.99
C ARG A 585 -10.03 4.03 17.40
N LEU A 586 -9.81 3.90 18.70
CA LEU A 586 -9.51 2.66 19.40
C LEU A 586 -10.70 1.69 19.26
N THR A 587 -10.40 0.39 19.12
CA THR A 587 -11.42 -0.65 19.30
C THR A 587 -11.86 -0.68 20.77
N LEU A 588 -12.96 -1.37 21.09
CA LEU A 588 -13.43 -1.50 22.48
C LEU A 588 -12.37 -2.18 23.38
N GLU A 589 -11.58 -3.07 22.78
CA GLU A 589 -10.45 -3.74 23.44
C GLU A 589 -9.29 -2.76 23.67
N ASP A 590 -8.91 -1.97 22.67
CA ASP A 590 -7.89 -0.93 22.83
C ASP A 590 -8.31 0.18 23.83
N GLU A 591 -9.61 0.47 23.92
CA GLU A 591 -10.17 1.42 24.89
C GLU A 591 -10.10 0.86 26.32
N TYR A 592 -10.31 -0.46 26.48
CA TYR A 592 -10.15 -1.15 27.77
C TYR A 592 -8.67 -1.22 28.19
N GLU A 593 -7.77 -1.57 27.26
CA GLU A 593 -6.32 -1.56 27.49
C GLU A 593 -5.80 -0.17 27.86
N ASN A 594 -6.34 0.88 27.24
CA ASN A 594 -6.03 2.25 27.64
C ASN A 594 -6.54 2.61 29.04
N GLN A 595 -7.72 2.14 29.43
CA GLN A 595 -8.22 2.37 30.80
C GLN A 595 -7.41 1.60 31.85
N GLU A 596 -6.89 0.41 31.52
CA GLU A 596 -5.94 -0.30 32.38
C GLU A 596 -4.60 0.44 32.47
N SER A 597 -4.09 0.98 31.35
CA SER A 597 -2.85 1.78 31.36
C SER A 597 -2.97 3.03 32.25
N TRP A 598 -4.13 3.69 32.31
CA TRP A 598 -4.37 4.83 33.20
C TRP A 598 -4.23 4.48 34.68
N ARG A 599 -4.36 3.20 35.04
CA ARG A 599 -4.28 2.73 36.43
C ARG A 599 -2.92 2.19 36.82
N ALA A 600 -2.14 1.70 35.85
CA ALA A 600 -0.92 0.91 36.11
C ALA A 600 0.37 1.54 35.57
N SER A 601 0.29 2.56 34.70
CA SER A 601 1.44 3.24 34.13
C SER A 601 2.09 4.18 35.15
N HIS A 602 3.39 3.99 35.41
CA HIS A 602 4.17 4.79 36.35
C HIS A 602 4.68 6.10 35.72
N ASP A 603 4.59 6.23 34.40
CA ASP A 603 5.00 7.36 33.58
C ASP A 603 3.84 8.24 33.12
N LYS A 604 2.64 7.96 33.64
CA LYS A 604 1.41 8.68 33.31
C LYS A 604 0.64 9.11 34.56
N LEU A 605 0.10 10.31 34.53
CA LEU A 605 -0.86 10.80 35.53
C LEU A 605 -2.13 11.29 34.82
N THR A 606 -3.31 10.88 35.29
CA THR A 606 -4.59 11.24 34.67
C THR A 606 -5.55 11.84 35.71
N PHE A 607 -6.11 13.02 35.43
CA PHE A 607 -7.26 13.57 36.15
C PHE A 607 -8.52 13.41 35.31
N ILE A 608 -9.53 12.75 35.87
CA ILE A 608 -10.86 12.68 35.26
C ILE A 608 -11.66 13.93 35.62
N VAL A 609 -12.24 14.58 34.62
CA VAL A 609 -13.07 15.77 34.77
C VAL A 609 -14.53 15.36 34.83
N CYS A 610 -15.19 15.67 35.95
CA CYS A 610 -16.61 15.36 36.16
C CYS A 610 -17.48 16.62 36.32
N GLN A 611 -18.77 16.52 36.00
CA GLN A 611 -19.73 17.61 36.25
C GLN A 611 -19.94 17.87 37.75
N PRO A 612 -20.13 19.13 38.20
CA PRO A 612 -20.35 19.46 39.60
C PRO A 612 -21.61 18.81 40.18
N LEU A 613 -21.56 18.35 41.45
CA LEU A 613 -22.74 17.85 42.17
C LEU A 613 -23.86 18.92 42.21
N PRO A 614 -25.13 18.57 41.91
CA PRO A 614 -26.27 19.45 42.13
C PRO A 614 -26.28 19.99 43.56
N VAL A 615 -26.77 21.23 43.75
CA VAL A 615 -26.80 21.89 45.08
C VAL A 615 -27.57 21.06 46.12
N GLU A 616 -28.53 20.26 45.68
CA GLU A 616 -29.34 19.35 46.52
C GLU A 616 -28.53 18.17 47.10
N GLU A 617 -27.47 17.75 46.40
CA GLU A 617 -26.54 16.68 46.79
C GLU A 617 -25.35 17.20 47.62
N LYS A 618 -25.19 18.53 47.74
CA LYS A 618 -24.11 19.18 48.52
C LYS A 618 -24.40 19.32 50.03
N LYS A 619 -25.32 18.53 50.60
CA LYS A 619 -25.60 18.57 52.05
C LYS A 619 -24.54 17.78 52.83
N GLU A 620 -24.22 18.20 54.06
CA GLU A 620 -23.36 17.45 54.98
C GLU A 620 -23.87 16.01 55.12
N GLY A 621 -23.06 15.04 54.66
CA GLY A 621 -23.46 13.64 54.47
C GLY A 621 -23.61 13.19 53.01
N ALA A 622 -23.18 14.01 52.05
CA ALA A 622 -23.15 13.66 50.62
C ALA A 622 -22.43 12.33 50.35
N VAL A 623 -23.02 11.49 49.49
CA VAL A 623 -22.49 10.19 49.07
C VAL A 623 -21.05 10.38 48.55
N SER A 624 -20.08 9.81 49.25
CA SER A 624 -18.69 9.79 48.81
C SER A 624 -18.55 8.86 47.61
N VAL A 625 -18.04 9.36 46.49
CA VAL A 625 -17.65 8.52 45.35
C VAL A 625 -16.44 7.69 45.80
N VAL A 626 -16.60 6.36 45.88
CA VAL A 626 -15.53 5.46 46.32
C VAL A 626 -14.84 4.86 45.10
N ALA A 627 -13.52 5.10 44.96
CA ALA A 627 -12.74 4.48 43.90
C ALA A 627 -12.88 2.94 43.92
N GLY A 628 -13.24 2.33 42.78
CA GLY A 628 -13.51 0.90 42.64
C GLY A 628 -14.99 0.51 42.73
N THR A 629 -15.88 1.47 43.04
CA THR A 629 -17.34 1.30 42.87
C THR A 629 -17.79 1.98 41.57
N ALA A 630 -18.80 1.42 40.90
CA ALA A 630 -19.31 1.91 39.60
C ALA A 630 -20.15 3.18 39.76
N ASP A 631 -19.59 4.20 40.42
CA ASP A 631 -20.30 5.42 40.74
C ASP A 631 -20.12 6.44 39.60
N ALA A 632 -21.18 6.54 38.80
CA ALA A 632 -21.50 7.64 37.87
C ALA A 632 -20.56 7.84 36.65
N PRO A 633 -20.41 6.84 35.76
CA PRO A 633 -19.78 7.04 34.43
C PRO A 633 -20.48 8.15 33.63
N ASP A 634 -21.77 8.37 33.86
CA ASP A 634 -22.61 9.35 33.16
C ASP A 634 -22.23 10.82 33.44
N ARG A 635 -21.29 11.07 34.36
CA ARG A 635 -20.88 12.43 34.79
C ARG A 635 -19.49 12.84 34.33
N MET A 636 -18.72 11.92 33.76
CA MET A 636 -17.42 12.23 33.15
C MET A 636 -17.64 13.12 31.94
N VAL A 637 -16.94 14.25 31.89
CA VAL A 637 -16.99 15.20 30.77
C VAL A 637 -15.67 15.35 30.05
N GLY A 638 -14.61 14.73 30.56
CA GLY A 638 -13.28 14.74 29.95
C GLY A 638 -12.19 14.24 30.89
N ASP A 639 -10.96 14.45 30.49
CA ASP A 639 -9.75 14.07 31.21
C ASP A 639 -8.58 14.99 30.84
N VAL A 640 -7.56 15.03 31.70
CA VAL A 640 -6.27 15.65 31.43
C VAL A 640 -5.16 14.69 31.85
N ASN A 641 -4.18 14.51 30.98
CA ASN A 641 -3.09 13.55 31.14
C ASN A 641 -1.74 14.28 31.19
N LEU A 642 -0.81 13.72 31.97
CA LEU A 642 0.61 14.00 31.94
C LEU A 642 1.33 12.73 31.50
N PHE A 643 2.21 12.84 30.51
CA PHE A 643 3.13 11.78 30.11
C PHE A 643 4.57 12.24 30.35
N LEU A 644 5.39 11.41 30.99
CA LEU A 644 6.78 11.73 31.30
C LEU A 644 7.72 11.04 30.31
N TYR A 645 8.59 11.82 29.66
CA TYR A 645 9.59 11.30 28.71
C TYR A 645 11.01 11.70 29.15
N PRO A 646 12.02 10.84 28.93
CA PRO A 646 13.42 11.23 29.03
C PRO A 646 13.72 12.41 28.11
N TYR A 647 14.50 13.37 28.60
CA TYR A 647 14.96 14.51 27.82
C TYR A 647 16.43 14.35 27.46
N ASP A 648 16.71 14.00 26.20
CA ASP A 648 18.06 14.02 25.65
C ASP A 648 18.38 15.43 25.16
N SER A 649 19.44 16.04 25.71
CA SER A 649 20.01 17.27 25.17
C SER A 649 21.10 16.94 24.16
N ASP A 650 21.01 17.50 22.95
CA ASP A 650 22.05 17.42 21.90
C ASP A 650 23.40 18.07 22.31
N ASP A 651 23.47 18.67 23.50
CA ASP A 651 24.53 19.60 23.90
C ASP A 651 25.67 18.95 24.71
N GLY A 652 25.64 17.63 24.93
CA GLY A 652 26.75 16.88 25.54
C GLY A 652 27.16 17.31 26.97
N SER A 653 26.32 18.06 27.70
CA SER A 653 26.58 18.48 29.08
C SER A 653 26.13 17.42 30.09
N ASP A 654 27.05 16.98 30.93
CA ASP A 654 26.94 15.87 31.90
C ASP A 654 26.18 16.27 33.19
N ASP A 655 24.97 16.82 33.07
CA ASP A 655 24.13 17.23 34.20
C ASP A 655 22.83 16.41 34.27
N GLN A 656 22.55 15.84 35.45
CA GLN A 656 21.32 15.14 35.92
C GLN A 656 20.26 14.74 34.87
N ALA A 657 19.93 13.44 34.84
CA ALA A 657 18.80 12.89 34.11
C ALA A 657 17.57 13.80 34.22
N SER A 658 17.14 14.35 33.09
CA SER A 658 16.04 15.31 32.99
C SER A 658 14.89 14.67 32.26
N VAL A 659 13.67 15.03 32.63
CA VAL A 659 12.43 14.58 31.96
C VAL A 659 11.60 15.77 31.49
N VAL A 660 10.77 15.54 30.48
CA VAL A 660 9.74 16.50 30.07
C VAL A 660 8.36 15.90 30.23
N GLY A 661 7.44 16.72 30.76
CA GLY A 661 6.05 16.37 30.93
C GLY A 661 5.21 16.86 29.76
N GLU A 662 4.66 15.95 28.96
CA GLU A 662 3.67 16.27 27.94
C GLU A 662 2.27 16.31 28.55
N VAL A 663 1.58 17.43 28.37
CA VAL A 663 0.22 17.66 28.88
C VAL A 663 -0.78 17.55 27.75
N ASP A 664 -1.74 16.64 27.88
CA ASP A 664 -2.83 16.45 26.94
C ASP A 664 -4.18 16.64 27.65
N ILE A 665 -5.13 17.31 27.01
CA ILE A 665 -6.46 17.58 27.58
C ILE A 665 -7.58 17.26 26.59
N MET A 666 -8.57 16.50 27.08
CA MET A 666 -9.80 16.19 26.36
C MET A 666 -11.02 16.64 27.16
N ILE A 667 -11.92 17.41 26.55
CA ILE A 667 -13.26 17.69 27.09
C ILE A 667 -14.28 17.14 26.09
N ALA A 668 -14.78 15.93 26.35
CA ALA A 668 -15.66 15.19 25.46
C ALA A 668 -17.01 15.89 25.23
N GLY A 669 -17.61 16.49 26.26
CA GLY A 669 -18.95 17.10 26.20
C GLY A 669 -19.03 18.41 25.40
N SER A 670 -19.78 18.43 24.29
CA SER A 670 -19.96 19.64 23.46
C SER A 670 -20.65 20.81 24.19
N LYS A 671 -21.47 20.52 25.22
CA LYS A 671 -22.15 21.52 26.05
C LYS A 671 -21.21 22.21 27.05
N ASP A 672 -20.08 21.59 27.35
CA ASP A 672 -19.14 21.99 28.41
C ASP A 672 -17.92 22.74 27.87
N ARG A 673 -17.67 22.66 26.55
CA ARG A 673 -16.59 23.40 25.86
C ARG A 673 -16.86 24.91 25.83
N GLY A 674 -15.80 25.70 25.92
CA GLY A 674 -15.87 27.18 25.82
C GLY A 674 -16.38 27.89 27.08
N ARG A 675 -16.61 27.17 28.18
CA ARG A 675 -17.09 27.73 29.47
C ARG A 675 -15.98 27.96 30.50
N GLY A 676 -14.71 27.97 30.08
CA GLY A 676 -13.55 28.12 30.97
C GLY A 676 -13.10 26.83 31.68
N ILE A 677 -13.79 25.69 31.48
CA ILE A 677 -13.48 24.41 32.12
C ILE A 677 -12.06 23.93 31.79
N GLY A 678 -11.67 23.93 30.52
CA GLY A 678 -10.32 23.49 30.13
C GLY A 678 -9.21 24.31 30.81
N ARG A 679 -9.40 25.62 30.97
CA ARG A 679 -8.46 26.48 31.71
C ARG A 679 -8.41 26.10 33.19
N ALA A 680 -9.56 25.95 33.84
CA ALA A 680 -9.60 25.56 35.25
C ALA A 680 -8.96 24.18 35.49
N VAL A 681 -9.21 23.22 34.61
CA VAL A 681 -8.66 21.86 34.68
C VAL A 681 -7.15 21.85 34.52
N VAL A 682 -6.61 22.43 33.44
CA VAL A 682 -5.16 22.45 33.22
C VAL A 682 -4.44 23.26 34.31
N SER A 683 -5.00 24.39 34.76
CA SER A 683 -4.41 25.16 35.87
C SER A 683 -4.38 24.35 37.17
N ALA A 684 -5.47 23.67 37.54
CA ALA A 684 -5.51 22.84 38.73
C ALA A 684 -4.55 21.64 38.62
N PHE A 685 -4.48 21.02 37.44
CA PHE A 685 -3.63 19.88 37.16
C PHE A 685 -2.13 20.23 37.25
N LEU A 686 -1.70 21.32 36.60
CA LEU A 686 -0.33 21.82 36.69
C LEU A 686 0.03 22.22 38.13
N HIS A 687 -0.89 22.85 38.86
CA HIS A 687 -0.68 23.18 40.27
C HIS A 687 -0.46 21.93 41.13
N TYR A 688 -1.30 20.90 40.95
CA TYR A 688 -1.14 19.63 41.65
C TYR A 688 0.22 18.98 41.35
N ILE A 689 0.63 18.95 40.07
CA ILE A 689 1.92 18.37 39.66
C ILE A 689 3.07 19.14 40.32
N CYS A 690 3.09 20.47 40.24
CA CYS A 690 4.16 21.28 40.82
C CYS A 690 4.25 21.11 42.35
N ARG A 691 3.11 20.99 43.04
CA ARG A 691 3.08 20.79 44.50
C ARG A 691 3.56 19.41 44.93
N ASN A 692 3.24 18.39 44.15
CA ASN A 692 3.55 16.98 44.44
C ASN A 692 4.73 16.45 43.62
N LEU A 693 5.50 17.34 42.98
CA LEU A 693 6.51 16.98 41.99
C LEU A 693 7.54 15.98 42.53
N GLY A 694 7.98 16.15 43.77
CA GLY A 694 8.93 15.22 44.42
C GLY A 694 8.41 13.79 44.45
N GLY A 695 7.17 13.58 44.92
CA GLY A 695 6.55 12.26 44.98
C GLY A 695 6.29 11.66 43.60
N ILE A 696 5.85 12.47 42.64
CA ILE A 696 5.61 12.02 41.25
C ILE A 696 6.92 11.54 40.61
N MET A 697 8.03 12.27 40.81
CA MET A 697 9.34 11.86 40.25
C MET A 697 9.91 10.64 40.98
N GLU A 698 9.67 10.48 42.29
CA GLU A 698 10.05 9.28 43.04
C GLU A 698 9.31 8.03 42.54
N GLU A 699 7.99 8.13 42.32
CA GLU A 699 7.17 7.03 41.78
C GLU A 699 7.58 6.64 40.36
N TYR A 700 7.84 7.64 39.50
CA TYR A 700 8.37 7.43 38.16
C TYR A 700 9.70 6.65 38.17
N THR A 701 10.61 7.02 39.07
CA THR A 701 11.95 6.42 39.17
C THR A 701 11.93 5.02 39.76
N ALA A 702 11.03 4.75 40.72
CA ALA A 702 10.95 3.46 41.42
C ALA A 702 10.55 2.30 40.49
N ASN A 703 9.79 2.59 39.43
CA ASN A 703 9.24 1.59 38.51
C ASN A 703 9.89 1.56 37.12
N SER A 704 10.76 2.54 36.79
CA SER A 704 11.57 2.54 35.57
C SER A 704 12.86 1.71 35.76
N ASP A 705 12.93 0.51 35.18
CA ASP A 705 14.13 -0.35 35.04
C ASP A 705 15.06 -0.49 36.27
N GLY A 706 14.76 -1.48 37.13
CA GLY A 706 15.72 -2.29 37.89
C GLY A 706 16.93 -1.62 38.54
N GLY A 707 16.74 -0.79 39.58
CA GLY A 707 17.85 -0.38 40.46
C GLY A 707 17.48 0.68 41.50
N SER A 708 17.32 0.29 42.76
CA SER A 708 16.82 1.09 43.88
C SER A 708 17.79 2.16 44.44
N ASN A 709 18.56 2.87 43.60
CA ASN A 709 19.52 3.87 44.10
C ASN A 709 19.87 5.03 43.14
N LYS A 710 19.06 5.29 42.10
CA LYS A 710 19.23 6.49 41.25
C LYS A 710 18.49 7.69 41.83
N ALA A 711 19.10 8.87 41.79
CA ALA A 711 18.44 10.12 42.15
C ALA A 711 17.29 10.40 41.18
N ALA A 712 16.13 10.86 41.70
CA ALA A 712 14.96 11.13 40.89
C ALA A 712 15.28 12.21 39.83
N PRO A 713 14.85 12.03 38.56
CA PRO A 713 15.15 12.95 37.49
C PRO A 713 14.44 14.29 37.72
N LYS A 714 15.00 15.35 37.16
CA LYS A 714 14.43 16.69 37.28
C LYS A 714 13.47 16.96 36.11
N LEU A 715 12.24 17.36 36.39
CA LEU A 715 11.34 17.88 35.36
C LEU A 715 11.88 19.20 34.82
N LYS A 716 12.17 19.25 33.52
CA LYS A 716 12.79 20.40 32.86
C LYS A 716 11.78 21.45 32.40
N MET A 717 10.68 21.00 31.80
CA MET A 717 9.61 21.84 31.27
C MET A 717 8.33 21.03 31.12
N PHE A 718 7.21 21.73 30.92
CA PHE A 718 6.01 21.12 30.35
C PHE A 718 5.97 21.38 28.84
N MET A 719 5.43 20.44 28.09
CA MET A 719 5.09 20.64 26.68
C MET A 719 3.66 20.22 26.38
N ALA A 720 3.09 20.76 25.31
CA ALA A 720 1.84 20.32 24.71
C ALA A 720 1.99 20.32 23.19
N LYS A 721 1.60 19.24 22.53
CA LYS A 721 1.55 19.15 21.07
C LYS A 721 0.12 19.35 20.61
N ILE A 722 -0.11 20.38 19.79
CA ILE A 722 -1.47 20.81 19.44
C ILE A 722 -1.56 20.97 17.93
N LYS A 723 -2.51 20.29 17.26
CA LYS A 723 -2.75 20.49 15.82
C LYS A 723 -2.94 21.98 15.47
N GLN A 724 -2.31 22.46 14.40
CA GLN A 724 -2.24 23.89 14.03
C GLN A 724 -3.62 24.51 13.80
N ASP A 725 -4.60 23.68 13.42
CA ASP A 725 -5.98 24.06 13.16
C ASP A 725 -6.84 24.08 14.44
N ASN A 726 -6.34 23.55 15.56
CA ASN A 726 -6.98 23.62 16.88
C ASN A 726 -6.73 24.97 17.58
N SER A 727 -7.30 26.01 16.99
CA SER A 727 -7.22 27.40 17.49
C SER A 727 -7.68 27.57 18.94
N LYS A 728 -8.59 26.72 19.43
CA LYS A 728 -9.11 26.78 20.80
C LYS A 728 -8.10 26.27 21.82
N SER A 729 -7.48 25.12 21.59
CA SER A 729 -6.40 24.61 22.45
C SER A 729 -5.17 25.51 22.37
N ILE A 730 -4.83 26.03 21.18
CA ILE A 730 -3.75 27.02 21.03
C ILE A 730 -4.03 28.27 21.89
N ALA A 731 -5.25 28.82 21.83
CA ALA A 731 -5.62 29.97 22.66
C ALA A 731 -5.61 29.65 24.16
N LEU A 732 -6.03 28.45 24.55
CA LEU A 732 -6.00 27.97 25.92
C LEU A 732 -4.57 27.93 26.47
N PHE A 733 -3.66 27.20 25.82
CA PHE A 733 -2.29 27.03 26.29
C PHE A 733 -1.51 28.36 26.26
N ARG A 734 -1.73 29.21 25.25
CA ARG A 734 -1.19 30.59 25.27
C ARG A 734 -1.72 31.41 26.44
N SER A 735 -3.00 31.30 26.78
CA SER A 735 -3.58 32.01 27.93
C SER A 735 -3.06 31.54 29.29
N LEU A 736 -2.47 30.34 29.33
CA LEU A 736 -1.80 29.75 30.50
C LEU A 736 -0.30 30.07 30.53
N GLY A 737 0.21 30.80 29.53
CA GLY A 737 1.60 31.22 29.45
C GLY A 737 2.54 30.25 28.74
N PHE A 738 2.02 29.23 28.03
CA PHE A 738 2.85 28.40 27.16
C PHE A 738 3.26 29.18 25.92
N GLU A 739 4.52 29.06 25.54
CA GLU A 739 5.09 29.69 24.35
C GLU A 739 5.27 28.65 23.25
N GLN A 740 5.05 29.06 22.00
CA GLN A 740 5.26 28.18 20.86
C GLN A 740 6.76 28.01 20.61
N GLU A 741 7.23 26.76 20.56
CA GLU A 741 8.61 26.40 20.26
C GLU A 741 8.68 25.76 18.87
N GLY A 742 9.28 26.49 17.93
CA GLY A 742 9.47 26.03 16.54
C GLY A 742 8.25 26.17 15.63
N ASP A 743 8.43 25.70 14.40
CA ASP A 743 7.41 25.68 13.37
C ASP A 743 6.53 24.41 13.47
N VAL A 744 5.43 24.40 12.73
CA VAL A 744 4.49 23.28 12.67
C VAL A 744 5.21 22.00 12.23
N ASN A 745 5.09 20.94 13.02
CA ASN A 745 5.74 19.67 12.75
C ASN A 745 5.02 18.89 11.63
N TYR A 746 5.62 17.77 11.23
CA TYR A 746 5.14 16.90 10.14
C TYR A 746 3.71 16.35 10.36
N PHE A 747 3.24 16.25 11.60
CA PHE A 747 1.88 15.83 11.96
C PHE A 747 0.87 16.98 11.94
N GLY A 748 1.29 18.17 11.51
CA GLY A 748 0.48 19.38 11.54
C GLY A 748 0.32 19.93 12.94
N GLU A 749 1.19 19.58 13.89
CA GLU A 749 1.12 20.01 15.29
C GLU A 749 2.14 21.10 15.60
N VAL A 750 1.73 22.00 16.48
CA VAL A 750 2.54 23.07 17.04
C VAL A 750 2.93 22.63 18.44
N LYS A 751 4.23 22.67 18.74
CA LYS A 751 4.76 22.41 20.07
C LYS A 751 4.68 23.69 20.90
N PHE A 752 4.01 23.60 22.04
CA PHE A 752 3.96 24.63 23.06
C PHE A 752 4.75 24.18 24.27
N VAL A 753 5.62 25.03 24.82
CA VAL A 753 6.43 24.72 25.98
C VAL A 753 6.24 25.74 27.09
N TYR A 754 6.41 25.28 28.33
CA TYR A 754 6.38 26.12 29.51
C TYR A 754 7.60 25.79 30.37
N GLN A 755 8.55 26.73 30.42
CA GLN A 755 9.88 26.51 31.02
C GLN A 755 9.99 27.02 32.46
N ASP A 756 9.19 28.01 32.88
CA ASP A 756 9.29 28.61 34.22
C ASP A 756 8.41 27.90 35.27
N LEU A 757 8.82 26.70 35.67
CA LEU A 757 8.07 25.85 36.61
C LEU A 757 7.77 26.52 37.98
N HIS A 758 8.48 27.60 38.35
CA HIS A 758 8.25 28.32 39.61
C HIS A 758 7.03 29.26 39.54
N GLN A 759 6.68 29.80 38.37
CA GLN A 759 5.56 30.72 38.18
C GLN A 759 4.18 30.07 38.11
N ILE A 760 4.10 28.76 37.83
CA ILE A 760 2.82 28.01 37.82
C ILE A 760 2.09 28.09 39.17
N SER A 761 2.83 28.18 40.27
CA SER A 761 2.27 28.30 41.62
C SER A 761 1.39 29.55 41.84
N ALA A 762 1.54 30.59 41.00
CA ALA A 762 0.80 31.85 41.11
C ALA A 762 -0.53 31.90 40.32
N THR A 763 -0.87 30.84 39.56
CA THR A 763 -2.08 30.79 38.70
C THR A 763 -3.19 29.88 39.27
N VAL A 764 -3.42 29.98 40.59
CA VAL A 764 -4.53 29.27 41.24
C VAL A 764 -5.86 29.96 40.89
N PRO A 765 -6.87 29.25 40.34
CA PRO A 765 -8.20 29.83 40.13
C PRO A 765 -8.81 30.27 41.47
N GLU A 766 -9.42 31.47 41.53
CA GLU A 766 -10.21 31.89 42.70
C GLU A 766 -11.25 30.81 43.04
N GLY A 767 -11.21 30.28 44.27
CA GLY A 767 -12.11 29.23 44.74
C GLY A 767 -11.59 27.78 44.66
N TYR A 768 -10.32 27.56 44.29
CA TYR A 768 -9.70 26.23 44.38
C TYR A 768 -9.69 25.74 45.85
N THR A 769 -10.35 24.61 46.09
CA THR A 769 -10.33 23.91 47.39
C THR A 769 -9.97 22.45 47.14
N GLU A 770 -8.87 22.00 47.74
CA GLU A 770 -8.40 20.62 47.65
C GLU A 770 -8.96 19.81 48.83
N PHE A 771 -9.58 18.67 48.52
CA PHE A 771 -10.03 17.71 49.53
C PHE A 771 -9.21 16.44 49.37
N VAL A 772 -8.41 16.08 50.37
CA VAL A 772 -7.64 14.82 50.38
C VAL A 772 -8.50 13.74 51.00
N TYR A 773 -8.80 12.68 50.24
CA TYR A 773 -9.62 11.56 50.71
C TYR A 773 -8.74 10.34 50.99
N THR A 774 -8.45 10.09 52.26
CA THR A 774 -7.66 8.92 52.65
C THR A 774 -8.55 7.68 52.74
N ARG A 775 -8.23 6.63 51.98
CA ARG A 775 -8.89 5.32 52.07
C ARG A 775 -8.67 4.68 53.46
N PRO A 776 -9.52 3.71 53.87
CA PRO A 776 -9.36 3.00 55.15
C PRO A 776 -7.99 2.33 55.36
N ASN A 777 -7.23 2.08 54.29
CA ASN A 777 -5.91 1.45 54.32
C ASN A 777 -4.73 2.45 54.29
N ASN A 778 -4.96 3.73 54.60
CA ASN A 778 -3.94 4.80 54.55
C ASN A 778 -3.37 5.12 53.15
N GLU A 779 -3.98 4.61 52.08
CA GLU A 779 -3.76 5.15 50.72
C GLU A 779 -4.45 6.51 50.63
N ARG A 780 -3.66 7.56 50.36
CA ARG A 780 -4.13 8.95 50.32
C ARG A 780 -4.78 9.34 49.01
#